data_AF-A0A0U5JET0-F1
#
_entry.id   AF-A0A0U5JET0-F1
#
_cell.length_a   1.000
_cell.length_b   1.000
_cell.length_c   1.000
_cell.angle_alpha   90.00
_cell.angle_beta   90.00
_cell.angle_gamma   90.00
#
_symmetry.space_group_name_H-M   'P 1'
#
loop_
_entity.id
_entity.type
_entity.pdbx_description
1 polymer ?
#
loop_
_entity_poly.entity_id
_entity_poly.type
_entity_poly.pdbx_seq_one_letter_code
_entity_poly.pdbx_strand_id
1 'polypeptide(L)'
;MNLKAKQCEIKKESSKKHFIEYLSENHIIYKWLELNKEEHKQIINLKSNKFINIEGDLFKEFICLKKDQSYLILFLREVTLSFQDKQPISTLYELTINKKKSPSLKLYRQHHDNRLLLIHSTDLSKSILNNSDQSVCFFKDSYAEIQVDIHVFESEIFIDIKDKKAKKLLNFSSISFLKHPFKKLNYHLKLYISSKVSENSKISLLIQNEIERLLDEINLLPLQVKKKAADNLKKSPSEIAALYYFYKSAPNLRENSQTFLNQMLETNSKNFIQSLDCIFNHEKKAQDNSLIWAYRIPELIERCATKFRSTYPLKVNRIEHKVSSSFVELDLDPKTIQTNSLTGLINHNKGELIPAKNEYGQLRSWGQNRVGVVVGIKIDDLNTGFPVKRLLIIGDLTHKGKGTISANECAYINAAIRYAHKENIPIDWFATSFGVEISQERGVENLDASASTARAIIRYAHSKGVIINIIVDSVSTGAQAYWNALAAILPDTRGILIMTSKSSMILTGYRALVAALQSHLHSLDIQQAAKKIYPDGLKCLGGYSNVFGPNGEAMCLASNIQEACEILLLHHYYSALRKGDKIATSRPINISKNSGTVNIDLISKEIQNIQKGAIVKRELLLEALQTPGSPPALVLWKDAVGYQKASCNESKTCRSGLMSQDPNTIVQEMLIGSQPTMVIFPPLGPLTPADSLLVAKAIYKANRRMPVLIIGNLSGFNSDPLSMENHQLSSGAQIARAIVEHEGPITIIILGRLIGGTFVVFSKQLNPTLKIMAVEKSHIQVVGAQVAVKVLFHKRILNKAKQDDRLTNFIQRQEEINNIQNQTIQNHTYEKSHHYQVTSNAAQNISPMSKEYEANLRKIIEEIEFQERQAYEDYHDTERALKVNAIDIECAPNNLYDAFVQMQEKSLKEFIESSQTFEE
;
A
#
# COMPACT_ATOMS: atom_id res chain seq x y z
N MET A 1 -47.82 -41.07 56.30
CA MET A 1 -48.00 -41.53 57.70
C MET A 1 -46.62 -41.53 58.34
N ASN A 2 -46.25 -40.47 59.08
CA ASN A 2 -46.36 -40.34 60.55
C ASN A 2 -45.55 -41.44 61.29
N LEU A 3 -44.70 -41.22 62.30
CA LEU A 3 -44.40 -40.14 63.25
C LEU A 3 -43.31 -40.70 64.21
N LYS A 4 -42.23 -40.00 64.61
CA LYS A 4 -41.89 -39.44 65.97
C LYS A 4 -40.37 -39.67 66.21
N ALA A 5 -39.48 -38.68 66.43
CA ALA A 5 -39.34 -37.66 67.48
C ALA A 5 -39.04 -38.19 68.89
N LYS A 6 -37.82 -37.89 69.41
CA LYS A 6 -37.54 -37.66 70.84
C LYS A 6 -36.35 -36.69 71.03
N GLN A 7 -36.61 -35.66 71.83
CA GLN A 7 -35.80 -34.49 72.23
C GLN A 7 -35.12 -34.69 73.61
N CYS A 8 -34.34 -33.67 74.01
CA CYS A 8 -33.90 -33.24 75.36
C CYS A 8 -32.43 -33.57 75.72
N GLU A 9 -31.62 -32.73 76.39
CA GLU A 9 -31.78 -31.42 77.04
C GLU A 9 -30.37 -30.86 77.37
N ILE A 10 -30.17 -29.54 77.39
CA ILE A 10 -28.94 -28.86 77.89
C ILE A 10 -29.19 -28.35 79.31
N LYS A 11 -28.25 -28.57 80.24
CA LYS A 11 -28.13 -27.79 81.49
C LYS A 11 -26.84 -26.97 81.51
N LYS A 12 -27.00 -25.67 81.77
CA LYS A 12 -25.97 -24.68 82.11
C LYS A 12 -25.47 -24.91 83.54
N GLU A 13 -24.17 -24.82 83.77
CA GLU A 13 -23.62 -23.90 84.78
C GLU A 13 -22.10 -23.74 84.69
N SER A 14 -21.66 -22.60 85.23
CA SER A 14 -20.37 -21.93 85.17
C SER A 14 -19.14 -22.73 85.62
N SER A 15 -18.03 -22.63 84.88
CA SER A 15 -16.84 -21.90 85.36
C SER A 15 -15.67 -22.00 84.38
N LYS A 16 -15.07 -20.83 84.14
CA LYS A 16 -13.91 -20.57 83.30
C LYS A 16 -12.66 -21.29 83.84
N LYS A 17 -12.31 -22.47 83.32
CA LYS A 17 -10.88 -22.90 83.27
C LYS A 17 -10.52 -24.12 82.41
N HIS A 18 -11.45 -24.78 81.74
CA HIS A 18 -11.15 -26.00 80.95
C HIS A 18 -11.40 -25.83 79.44
N PHE A 19 -11.15 -24.63 78.90
CA PHE A 19 -11.34 -24.28 77.48
C PHE A 19 -10.38 -25.00 76.51
N ILE A 20 -9.60 -25.99 76.97
CA ILE A 20 -8.57 -26.67 76.16
C ILE A 20 -8.72 -28.21 76.15
N GLU A 21 -9.57 -28.83 76.97
CA GLU A 21 -9.61 -30.32 77.05
C GLU A 21 -10.97 -31.01 76.90
N TYR A 22 -12.01 -30.34 76.41
CA TYR A 22 -13.27 -31.01 76.04
C TYR A 22 -13.75 -30.55 74.65
N LEU A 23 -13.09 -31.07 73.62
CA LEU A 23 -13.54 -31.01 72.22
C LEU A 23 -13.82 -32.41 71.68
N SER A 24 -14.42 -33.27 72.51
CA SER A 24 -15.08 -34.48 72.04
C SER A 24 -16.59 -34.29 72.15
N GLU A 25 -17.23 -34.38 70.99
CA GLU A 25 -18.64 -34.71 70.77
C GLU A 25 -19.67 -33.58 71.03
N ASN A 26 -20.20 -33.09 69.89
CA ASN A 26 -21.60 -32.70 69.65
C ASN A 26 -22.06 -31.22 69.64
N HIS A 27 -21.23 -30.17 69.82
CA HIS A 27 -21.78 -28.79 69.83
C HIS A 27 -21.28 -27.78 68.77
N ILE A 28 -20.34 -28.11 67.89
CA ILE A 28 -20.16 -27.35 66.63
C ILE A 28 -21.15 -27.86 65.56
N ILE A 29 -21.55 -29.13 65.65
CA ILE A 29 -22.46 -29.77 64.69
C ILE A 29 -23.88 -29.18 64.75
N TYR A 30 -24.35 -28.74 65.92
CA TYR A 30 -25.73 -28.22 66.04
C TYR A 30 -25.92 -26.80 65.51
N LYS A 31 -24.86 -25.97 65.44
CA LYS A 31 -24.92 -24.68 64.73
C LYS A 31 -24.67 -24.81 63.23
N TRP A 32 -24.20 -25.98 62.79
CA TRP A 32 -23.93 -26.32 61.39
C TRP A 32 -25.23 -26.63 60.60
N LEU A 33 -26.29 -27.05 61.28
CA LEU A 33 -27.61 -27.30 60.66
C LEU A 33 -28.36 -26.03 60.21
N GLU A 34 -27.90 -24.84 60.62
CA GLU A 34 -28.40 -23.55 60.09
C GLU A 34 -27.55 -23.01 58.94
N LEU A 35 -26.64 -23.81 58.37
CA LEU A 35 -26.04 -23.51 57.07
C LEU A 35 -27.06 -23.83 55.96
N ASN A 36 -28.16 -23.08 55.96
CA ASN A 36 -29.16 -23.10 54.89
C ASN A 36 -28.72 -22.17 53.75
N LYS A 37 -28.43 -22.82 52.62
CA LYS A 37 -28.62 -22.41 51.23
C LYS A 37 -28.01 -21.15 50.62
N GLU A 38 -27.43 -20.16 51.32
CA GLU A 38 -26.89 -18.99 50.57
C GLU A 38 -25.45 -18.55 50.83
N GLU A 39 -24.80 -18.72 51.99
CA GLU A 39 -23.38 -18.30 52.14
C GLU A 39 -22.63 -19.12 53.22
N HIS A 40 -21.68 -19.99 52.86
CA HIS A 40 -21.13 -21.00 53.82
C HIS A 40 -19.62 -20.99 53.98
N LYS A 41 -19.08 -19.99 54.71
CA LYS A 41 -17.67 -19.94 55.13
C LYS A 41 -17.56 -19.25 56.50
N GLN A 42 -16.83 -19.82 57.46
CA GLN A 42 -16.62 -19.20 58.78
C GLN A 42 -15.13 -19.21 59.17
N ILE A 43 -14.60 -18.04 59.51
CA ILE A 43 -13.27 -17.90 60.10
C ILE A 43 -13.42 -17.49 61.57
N ILE A 44 -12.78 -18.25 62.44
CA ILE A 44 -12.77 -18.01 63.88
C ILE A 44 -11.34 -17.70 64.30
N ASN A 45 -11.17 -16.55 64.93
CA ASN A 45 -9.92 -16.24 65.61
C ASN A 45 -9.87 -16.99 66.94
N LEU A 46 -8.96 -17.95 67.07
CA LEU A 46 -8.87 -18.83 68.23
C LEU A 46 -8.41 -18.10 69.51
N LYS A 47 -7.82 -16.91 69.40
CA LYS A 47 -7.39 -16.11 70.56
C LYS A 47 -8.49 -15.19 71.10
N SER A 48 -9.33 -14.64 70.21
CA SER A 48 -10.42 -13.71 70.59
C SER A 48 -11.81 -14.36 70.60
N ASN A 49 -11.93 -15.57 70.04
CA ASN A 49 -13.17 -16.34 69.88
C ASN A 49 -14.30 -15.59 69.14
N LYS A 50 -13.93 -14.63 68.29
CA LYS A 50 -14.87 -13.86 67.45
C LYS A 50 -14.86 -14.38 66.02
N PHE A 51 -16.05 -14.42 65.41
CA PHE A 51 -16.22 -14.67 63.99
C PHE A 51 -15.72 -13.48 63.18
N ILE A 52 -15.02 -13.77 62.10
CA ILE A 52 -14.59 -12.78 61.11
C ILE A 52 -15.50 -12.98 59.90
N ASN A 53 -16.42 -12.05 59.66
CA ASN A 53 -17.20 -12.02 58.43
C ASN A 53 -16.31 -11.55 57.29
N ILE A 54 -16.35 -12.30 56.18
CA ILE A 54 -15.70 -11.92 54.94
C ILE A 54 -16.81 -11.62 53.95
N GLU A 55 -16.87 -10.39 53.45
CA GLU A 55 -17.75 -10.05 52.33
C GLU A 55 -17.10 -10.57 51.05
N GLY A 56 -17.77 -11.49 50.33
CA GLY A 56 -17.34 -11.94 49.00
C GLY A 56 -17.12 -13.45 48.82
N ASP A 57 -17.16 -13.89 47.55
CA ASP A 57 -17.00 -15.30 47.17
C ASP A 57 -15.52 -15.72 47.21
N LEU A 58 -15.08 -16.23 48.37
CA LEU A 58 -13.71 -16.73 48.64
C LEU A 58 -13.07 -17.70 47.61
N PHE A 59 -13.78 -18.20 46.59
CA PHE A 59 -13.11 -18.94 45.51
C PHE A 59 -12.44 -18.03 44.47
N LYS A 60 -12.47 -16.72 44.69
CA LYS A 60 -11.71 -15.70 43.97
C LYS A 60 -10.96 -14.72 44.86
N GLU A 61 -10.99 -14.87 46.18
CA GLU A 61 -10.46 -13.84 47.10
C GLU A 61 -9.47 -14.40 48.12
N PHE A 62 -8.35 -13.67 48.27
CA PHE A 62 -7.27 -13.95 49.19
C PHE A 62 -7.70 -13.62 50.62
N ILE A 63 -7.52 -14.56 51.56
CA ILE A 63 -7.82 -14.32 52.97
C ILE A 63 -6.61 -13.67 53.63
N CYS A 64 -6.66 -12.39 53.97
CA CYS A 64 -5.62 -11.73 54.74
C CYS A 64 -5.88 -11.83 56.26
N LEU A 65 -4.94 -12.42 56.99
CA LEU A 65 -5.01 -12.63 58.44
C LEU A 65 -3.75 -12.13 59.12
N LYS A 66 -3.84 -11.60 60.35
CA LYS A 66 -2.65 -11.17 61.09
C LYS A 66 -1.80 -12.37 61.53
N LYS A 67 -0.50 -12.32 61.24
CA LYS A 67 0.50 -13.39 61.47
C LYS A 67 0.67 -13.82 62.93
N ASP A 68 0.30 -12.96 63.87
CA ASP A 68 0.49 -13.20 65.31
C ASP A 68 -0.63 -13.95 66.02
N GLN A 69 -1.64 -14.39 65.26
CA GLN A 69 -2.85 -14.99 65.81
C GLN A 69 -3.08 -16.40 65.24
N SER A 70 -3.94 -17.17 65.89
CA SER A 70 -4.29 -18.53 65.46
C SER A 70 -5.74 -18.54 65.01
N TYR A 71 -6.04 -19.27 63.94
CA TYR A 71 -7.32 -19.23 63.26
C TYR A 71 -7.82 -20.64 62.97
N LEU A 72 -9.14 -20.79 62.99
CA LEU A 72 -9.86 -21.97 62.54
C LEU A 72 -10.75 -21.57 61.38
N ILE A 73 -10.60 -22.25 60.24
CA ILE A 73 -11.33 -21.97 59.02
C ILE A 73 -12.15 -23.20 58.66
N LEU A 74 -13.47 -23.03 58.60
CA LEU A 74 -14.42 -24.07 58.27
C LEU A 74 -15.08 -23.77 56.93
N PHE A 75 -15.07 -24.72 56.00
CA PHE A 75 -15.72 -24.57 54.70
C PHE A 75 -16.29 -25.89 54.16
N LEU A 76 -17.36 -25.78 53.39
CA LEU A 76 -18.13 -26.89 52.84
C LEU A 76 -17.86 -27.08 51.35
N ARG A 77 -17.71 -28.34 50.91
CA ARG A 77 -17.52 -28.67 49.49
C ARG A 77 -18.19 -29.97 49.08
N GLU A 78 -18.78 -29.97 47.89
CA GLU A 78 -19.27 -31.19 47.26
C GLU A 78 -18.13 -31.91 46.53
N VAL A 79 -17.80 -33.10 47.02
CA VAL A 79 -16.70 -33.93 46.50
C VAL A 79 -17.27 -35.22 45.94
N THR A 80 -16.79 -35.64 44.77
CA THR A 80 -17.14 -36.92 44.16
C THR A 80 -15.98 -37.90 44.36
N LEU A 81 -16.15 -38.86 45.28
CA LEU A 81 -15.12 -39.86 45.56
C LEU A 81 -15.23 -41.01 44.55
N SER A 82 -14.14 -41.33 43.87
CA SER A 82 -14.13 -42.39 42.87
C SER A 82 -14.09 -43.75 43.54
N PHE A 83 -15.26 -44.35 43.77
CA PHE A 83 -15.60 -45.76 43.54
C PHE A 83 -17.05 -45.94 44.07
N GLN A 84 -17.97 -46.26 43.15
CA GLN A 84 -19.40 -46.57 43.34
C GLN A 84 -20.46 -45.45 43.47
N ASP A 85 -20.18 -44.26 44.01
CA ASP A 85 -21.21 -43.19 44.10
C ASP A 85 -21.00 -42.07 43.06
N LYS A 86 -21.91 -41.95 42.08
CA LYS A 86 -21.89 -40.93 41.01
C LYS A 86 -22.50 -39.57 41.43
N GLN A 87 -22.88 -39.41 42.69
CA GLN A 87 -23.49 -38.18 43.20
C GLN A 87 -22.46 -37.38 44.01
N PRO A 88 -22.37 -36.06 43.83
CA PRO A 88 -21.53 -35.19 44.66
C PRO A 88 -21.98 -35.24 46.12
N ILE A 89 -21.04 -35.37 47.06
CA ILE A 89 -21.34 -35.46 48.49
C ILE A 89 -20.75 -34.24 49.22
N SER A 90 -21.57 -33.52 49.97
CA SER A 90 -21.13 -32.40 50.80
C SER A 90 -20.20 -32.88 51.93
N THR A 91 -19.00 -32.32 51.96
CA THR A 91 -17.90 -32.68 52.85
C THR A 91 -17.39 -31.41 53.55
N LEU A 92 -17.16 -31.48 54.86
CA LEU A 92 -16.69 -30.36 55.67
C LEU A 92 -15.18 -30.41 55.81
N TYR A 93 -14.53 -29.28 55.56
CA TYR A 93 -13.10 -29.09 55.76
C TYR A 93 -12.85 -28.18 56.96
N GLU A 94 -11.91 -28.59 57.80
CA GLU A 94 -11.43 -27.85 58.97
C GLU A 94 -9.94 -27.57 58.83
N LEU A 95 -9.58 -26.32 58.55
CA LEU A 95 -8.19 -25.87 58.50
C LEU A 95 -7.84 -25.09 59.77
N THR A 96 -6.91 -25.60 60.55
CA THR A 96 -6.39 -24.93 61.74
C THR A 96 -5.02 -24.33 61.45
N ILE A 97 -4.86 -23.04 61.69
CA ILE A 97 -3.59 -22.32 61.58
C ILE A 97 -3.18 -21.86 62.97
N ASN A 98 -2.10 -22.44 63.49
CA ASN A 98 -1.63 -22.19 64.84
C ASN A 98 -0.25 -21.54 64.83
N LYS A 99 -0.01 -20.57 65.73
CA LYS A 99 1.30 -19.91 65.88
C LYS A 99 2.39 -20.88 66.34
N LYS A 100 2.03 -21.88 67.16
CA LYS A 100 2.98 -22.78 67.84
C LYS A 100 3.03 -24.20 67.26
N LYS A 101 2.04 -24.58 66.47
CA LYS A 101 1.92 -25.92 65.88
C LYS A 101 1.86 -25.80 64.36
N SER A 102 2.25 -26.87 63.69
CA SER A 102 1.98 -27.01 62.27
C SER A 102 0.49 -26.81 61.98
N PRO A 103 0.15 -26.15 60.87
CA PRO A 103 -1.23 -26.08 60.42
C PRO A 103 -1.72 -27.49 60.12
N SER A 104 -2.98 -27.75 60.46
CA SER A 104 -3.60 -29.06 60.31
C SER A 104 -4.90 -28.93 59.53
N LEU A 105 -5.13 -29.90 58.64
CA LEU A 105 -6.36 -29.99 57.86
C LEU A 105 -7.06 -31.30 58.20
N LYS A 106 -8.34 -31.18 58.58
CA LYS A 106 -9.21 -32.31 58.87
C LYS A 106 -10.42 -32.30 57.95
N LEU A 107 -10.83 -33.49 57.53
CA LEU A 107 -11.93 -33.70 56.62
C LEU A 107 -13.03 -34.52 57.29
N TYR A 108 -14.24 -34.00 57.32
CA TYR A 108 -15.38 -34.66 57.93
C TYR A 108 -16.49 -34.92 56.92
N ARG A 109 -17.05 -36.13 56.94
CA ARG A 109 -18.25 -36.50 56.19
C ARG A 109 -19.44 -36.63 57.13
N GLN A 110 -20.59 -36.14 56.70
CA GLN A 110 -21.84 -36.39 57.40
C GLN A 110 -22.29 -37.84 57.15
N HIS A 111 -22.37 -38.62 58.23
CA HIS A 111 -23.02 -39.93 58.25
C HIS A 111 -24.54 -39.76 58.21
N HIS A 112 -25.26 -40.81 57.82
CA HIS A 112 -26.72 -40.81 57.70
C HIS A 112 -27.45 -40.40 58.99
N ASP A 113 -26.81 -40.53 60.15
CA ASP A 113 -27.35 -40.19 61.47
C ASP A 113 -26.96 -38.76 61.93
N ASN A 114 -26.61 -37.86 61.00
CA ASN A 114 -26.16 -36.49 61.27
C ASN A 114 -24.88 -36.36 62.12
N ARG A 115 -24.09 -37.43 62.25
CA ARG A 115 -22.77 -37.40 62.90
C ARG A 115 -21.67 -37.11 61.87
N LEU A 116 -20.68 -36.31 62.23
CA LEU A 116 -19.51 -36.04 61.39
C LEU A 116 -18.43 -37.10 61.63
N LEU A 117 -18.05 -37.80 60.57
CA LEU A 117 -17.03 -38.84 60.54
C LEU A 117 -15.74 -38.27 59.96
N LEU A 118 -14.66 -38.24 60.75
CA LEU A 118 -13.34 -37.81 60.27
C LEU A 118 -12.81 -38.83 59.27
N ILE A 119 -12.68 -38.43 58.01
CA ILE A 119 -12.17 -39.28 56.93
C ILE A 119 -10.66 -39.16 56.80
N HIS A 120 -10.12 -37.95 57.00
CA HIS A 120 -8.69 -37.70 56.81
C HIS A 120 -8.21 -36.56 57.70
N SER A 121 -6.98 -36.70 58.20
CA SER A 121 -6.29 -35.67 58.99
C SER A 121 -4.84 -35.63 58.55
N THR A 122 -4.32 -34.45 58.24
CA THR A 122 -2.92 -34.25 57.88
C THR A 122 -2.35 -33.05 58.61
N ASP A 123 -1.21 -33.25 59.27
CA ASP A 123 -0.40 -32.16 59.84
C ASP A 123 0.69 -31.78 58.84
N LEU A 124 0.85 -30.49 58.57
CA LEU A 124 1.86 -29.99 57.65
C LEU A 124 3.24 -29.94 58.31
N SER A 125 4.31 -30.30 57.60
CA SER A 125 5.64 -30.37 58.21
C SER A 125 6.27 -28.97 58.42
N LYS A 126 6.50 -28.64 59.71
CA LYS A 126 7.17 -27.44 60.29
C LYS A 126 6.33 -26.15 60.35
N SER A 127 6.56 -25.37 61.41
CA SER A 127 5.78 -24.16 61.76
C SER A 127 5.88 -23.04 60.70
N ILE A 128 4.73 -22.51 60.27
CA ILE A 128 4.54 -21.51 59.20
C ILE A 128 5.36 -20.21 59.37
N LEU A 129 5.85 -19.88 60.57
CA LEU A 129 6.35 -18.53 60.88
C LEU A 129 7.78 -18.21 60.43
N ASN A 130 8.52 -19.17 59.90
CA ASN A 130 9.85 -18.92 59.34
C ASN A 130 9.71 -18.56 57.86
N ASN A 131 9.41 -17.28 57.56
CA ASN A 131 9.41 -16.62 56.24
C ASN A 131 9.55 -17.55 55.03
N SER A 132 8.55 -18.39 54.77
CA SER A 132 8.54 -19.28 53.62
C SER A 132 7.11 -19.48 53.13
N ASP A 133 6.95 -19.33 51.82
CA ASP A 133 5.72 -19.71 51.11
C ASP A 133 5.63 -21.23 51.06
N GLN A 134 4.51 -21.80 51.51
CA GLN A 134 4.26 -23.24 51.39
C GLN A 134 2.93 -23.49 50.67
N SER A 135 3.05 -24.14 49.51
CA SER A 135 1.95 -24.72 48.77
C SER A 135 1.79 -26.18 49.15
N VAL A 136 0.63 -26.57 49.67
CA VAL A 136 0.37 -27.99 49.97
C VAL A 136 -0.83 -28.48 49.17
N CYS A 137 -0.59 -29.48 48.32
CA CYS A 137 -1.62 -30.21 47.60
C CYS A 137 -2.10 -31.37 48.46
N PHE A 138 -3.41 -31.52 48.63
CA PHE A 138 -3.99 -32.63 49.36
C PHE A 138 -4.72 -33.58 48.41
N PHE A 139 -4.55 -34.88 48.68
CA PHE A 139 -5.01 -36.06 47.93
C PHE A 139 -4.31 -36.30 46.59
N LYS A 140 -3.71 -37.48 46.42
CA LYS A 140 -3.05 -37.89 45.17
C LYS A 140 -3.84 -38.96 44.39
N ASP A 141 -4.91 -39.52 44.97
CA ASP A 141 -5.58 -40.72 44.42
C ASP A 141 -7.14 -40.62 44.38
N SER A 142 -7.73 -39.44 44.17
CA SER A 142 -9.18 -39.31 43.85
C SER A 142 -9.47 -38.07 43.00
N TYR A 143 -10.51 -38.09 42.16
CA TYR A 143 -10.78 -37.14 41.07
C TYR A 143 -11.16 -35.68 41.46
N ALA A 144 -10.88 -35.23 42.68
CA ALA A 144 -10.93 -33.82 43.10
C ALA A 144 -9.74 -33.52 44.03
N GLU A 145 -8.81 -32.67 43.57
CA GLU A 145 -7.65 -32.21 44.35
C GLU A 145 -7.97 -30.83 44.96
N ILE A 146 -7.85 -30.66 46.28
CA ILE A 146 -7.89 -29.32 46.90
C ILE A 146 -6.46 -28.92 47.24
N GLN A 147 -6.01 -27.79 46.70
CA GLN A 147 -4.71 -27.20 47.02
C GLN A 147 -4.95 -25.98 47.91
N VAL A 148 -4.27 -25.96 49.06
CA VAL A 148 -4.25 -24.79 49.94
C VAL A 148 -2.85 -24.20 49.91
N ASP A 149 -2.76 -22.96 49.44
CA ASP A 149 -1.53 -22.19 49.40
C ASP A 149 -1.54 -21.20 50.57
N ILE A 150 -0.53 -21.27 51.43
CA ILE A 150 -0.36 -20.36 52.56
C ILE A 150 0.89 -19.52 52.33
N HIS A 151 0.68 -18.21 52.22
CA HIS A 151 1.72 -17.21 52.00
C HIS A 151 1.87 -16.32 53.23
N VAL A 152 3.09 -16.04 53.64
CA VAL A 152 3.35 -15.26 54.86
C VAL A 152 4.23 -14.06 54.53
N PHE A 153 3.68 -12.86 54.65
CA PHE A 153 4.37 -11.60 54.35
C PHE A 153 4.44 -10.74 55.60
N GLU A 154 5.65 -10.41 56.06
CA GLU A 154 5.90 -9.48 57.18
C GLU A 154 5.04 -9.76 58.44
N SER A 155 3.86 -9.11 58.54
CA SER A 155 2.88 -9.19 59.65
C SER A 155 1.52 -9.83 59.28
N GLU A 156 1.37 -10.33 58.05
CA GLU A 156 0.14 -10.86 57.47
C GLU A 156 0.34 -12.28 56.89
N ILE A 157 -0.75 -13.05 56.85
CA ILE A 157 -0.85 -14.39 56.27
C ILE A 157 -1.96 -14.34 55.24
N PHE A 158 -1.66 -14.78 54.02
CA PHE A 158 -2.58 -14.90 52.92
C PHE A 158 -2.86 -16.37 52.64
N ILE A 159 -4.14 -16.73 52.54
CA ILE A 159 -4.57 -18.11 52.29
C ILE A 159 -5.38 -18.14 51.00
N ASP A 160 -5.01 -19.05 50.11
CA ASP A 160 -5.66 -19.28 48.82
C ASP A 160 -6.06 -20.76 48.72
N ILE A 161 -7.36 -21.04 48.57
CA ILE A 161 -7.93 -22.39 48.55
C ILE A 161 -8.46 -22.66 47.15
N LYS A 162 -7.79 -23.55 46.41
CA LYS A 162 -8.09 -23.86 44.99
C LYS A 162 -8.66 -25.25 44.82
N ASP A 163 -9.69 -25.33 44.00
CA ASP A 163 -10.27 -26.59 43.52
C ASP A 163 -9.57 -27.00 42.21
N LYS A 164 -8.84 -28.11 42.20
CA LYS A 164 -8.20 -28.64 40.99
C LYS A 164 -9.11 -29.67 40.35
N LYS A 165 -9.76 -29.27 39.25
CA LYS A 165 -10.17 -30.22 38.21
C LYS A 165 -8.93 -30.65 37.40
N ALA A 166 -8.94 -31.92 36.97
CA ALA A 166 -7.83 -32.63 36.36
C ALA A 166 -6.90 -31.81 35.44
N LYS A 167 -5.60 -31.89 35.76
CA LYS A 167 -4.38 -31.56 35.00
C LYS A 167 -4.11 -30.11 34.55
N LYS A 168 -3.11 -29.57 35.28
CA LYS A 168 -1.99 -28.69 34.90
C LYS A 168 -2.26 -27.19 34.70
N LEU A 169 -2.49 -26.52 35.83
CA LEU A 169 -2.07 -25.12 36.04
C LEU A 169 -0.74 -25.10 36.82
N LEU A 170 0.27 -24.50 36.21
CA LEU A 170 1.55 -24.11 36.82
C LEU A 170 1.30 -22.93 37.77
N ASN A 171 1.44 -23.15 39.09
CA ASN A 171 1.32 -22.13 40.13
C ASN A 171 2.68 -21.43 40.39
N PHE A 172 2.71 -20.14 40.08
CA PHE A 172 3.14 -18.96 40.86
C PHE A 172 4.33 -18.91 41.86
N SER A 173 5.02 -19.97 42.26
CA SER A 173 6.09 -19.87 43.29
C SER A 173 7.50 -20.20 42.77
N SER A 174 8.06 -19.42 41.83
CA SER A 174 9.51 -19.53 41.50
C SER A 174 10.15 -18.30 40.84
N ILE A 175 9.67 -17.06 41.02
CA ILE A 175 10.30 -15.91 40.32
C ILE A 175 11.67 -15.52 40.90
N SER A 176 11.95 -15.78 42.17
CA SER A 176 13.28 -15.47 42.77
C SER A 176 14.39 -16.45 42.36
N PHE A 177 14.07 -17.60 41.75
CA PHE A 177 15.04 -18.60 41.27
C PHE A 177 15.25 -18.62 39.75
N LEU A 178 14.45 -17.87 38.98
CA LEU A 178 14.58 -17.82 37.53
C LEU A 178 15.73 -16.87 37.13
N LYS A 179 16.95 -17.41 37.00
CA LYS A 179 18.12 -16.64 36.52
C LYS A 179 17.98 -16.13 35.06
N HIS A 180 17.00 -16.62 34.29
CA HIS A 180 16.91 -16.39 32.86
C HIS A 180 15.71 -15.51 32.48
N PRO A 181 15.91 -14.36 31.81
CA PRO A 181 14.88 -13.32 31.65
C PRO A 181 13.66 -13.78 30.82
N PHE A 182 13.85 -14.69 29.87
CA PHE A 182 12.77 -15.31 29.10
C PHE A 182 11.73 -16.07 29.95
N LYS A 183 12.14 -16.71 31.05
CA LYS A 183 11.21 -17.42 31.95
C LYS A 183 10.40 -16.45 32.80
N LYS A 184 10.99 -15.32 33.20
CA LYS A 184 10.30 -14.23 33.90
C LYS A 184 9.25 -13.58 32.99
N LEU A 185 9.61 -13.28 31.74
CA LEU A 185 8.70 -12.68 30.76
C LEU A 185 7.42 -13.51 30.55
N ASN A 186 7.56 -14.81 30.31
CA ASN A 186 6.43 -15.73 30.10
C ASN A 186 5.48 -15.78 31.32
N TYR A 187 6.04 -15.63 32.52
CA TYR A 187 5.26 -15.61 33.75
C TYR A 187 4.44 -14.30 33.88
N HIS A 188 5.06 -13.14 33.66
CA HIS A 188 4.37 -11.86 33.77
C HIS A 188 3.31 -11.67 32.67
N LEU A 189 3.52 -12.21 31.47
CA LEU A 189 2.49 -12.26 30.43
C LEU A 189 1.28 -13.10 30.84
N LYS A 190 1.48 -14.23 31.52
CA LYS A 190 0.37 -15.04 32.04
C LYS A 190 -0.38 -14.36 33.19
N LEU A 191 0.33 -13.63 34.05
CA LEU A 191 -0.28 -12.76 35.07
C LEU A 191 -1.20 -11.72 34.43
N TYR A 192 -0.68 -11.02 33.43
CA TYR A 192 -1.41 -9.99 32.71
C TYR A 192 -2.71 -10.55 32.10
N ILE A 193 -2.61 -11.70 31.42
CA ILE A 193 -3.73 -12.39 30.77
C ILE A 193 -4.78 -12.90 31.78
N SER A 194 -4.33 -13.45 32.92
CA SER A 194 -5.24 -14.05 33.92
C SER A 194 -5.96 -13.03 34.80
N SER A 195 -5.46 -11.79 34.86
CA SER A 195 -5.93 -10.80 35.81
C SER A 195 -7.36 -10.30 35.53
N LYS A 196 -7.85 -10.20 34.29
CA LYS A 196 -9.13 -9.53 33.95
C LYS A 196 -9.37 -8.21 34.71
N VAL A 197 -8.30 -7.55 35.16
CA VAL A 197 -8.40 -6.36 36.01
C VAL A 197 -8.61 -5.15 35.12
N SER A 198 -9.60 -4.32 35.47
CA SER A 198 -9.88 -3.03 34.83
C SER A 198 -8.59 -2.24 34.55
N GLU A 199 -8.53 -1.59 33.39
CA GLU A 199 -7.36 -0.92 32.79
C GLU A 199 -6.66 0.12 33.69
N ASN A 200 -7.22 0.48 34.86
CA ASN A 200 -6.71 1.51 35.77
C ASN A 200 -6.23 0.99 37.15
N SER A 201 -6.01 -0.30 37.36
CA SER A 201 -5.45 -0.77 38.63
C SER A 201 -3.94 -0.54 38.70
N LYS A 202 -3.43 -0.11 39.86
CA LYS A 202 -1.99 0.00 40.13
C LYS A 202 -1.23 -1.30 39.86
N ILE A 203 -1.89 -2.45 39.99
CA ILE A 203 -1.31 -3.78 39.79
C ILE A 203 -1.08 -4.06 38.29
N SER A 204 -2.02 -3.67 37.43
CA SER A 204 -1.89 -3.83 35.97
C SER A 204 -0.69 -3.04 35.44
N LEU A 205 -0.50 -1.81 35.93
CA LEU A 205 0.63 -0.94 35.55
C LEU A 205 1.98 -1.52 35.99
N LEU A 206 2.05 -2.09 37.20
CA LEU A 206 3.27 -2.74 37.70
C LEU A 206 3.66 -3.98 36.91
N ILE A 207 2.67 -4.78 36.47
CA ILE A 207 2.90 -5.96 35.62
C ILE A 207 3.38 -5.54 34.23
N GLN A 208 2.80 -4.49 33.64
CA GLN A 208 3.23 -3.95 32.35
C GLN A 208 4.67 -3.43 32.40
N ASN A 209 5.01 -2.62 33.40
CA ASN A 209 6.37 -2.06 33.55
C ASN A 209 7.44 -3.15 33.70
N GLU A 210 7.14 -4.25 34.41
CA GLU A 210 8.10 -5.36 34.56
C GLU A 210 8.20 -6.21 33.28
N ILE A 211 7.13 -6.34 32.49
CA ILE A 211 7.18 -6.97 31.16
C ILE A 211 8.09 -6.15 30.23
N GLU A 212 7.94 -4.84 30.20
CA GLU A 212 8.78 -3.93 29.38
C GLU A 212 10.26 -4.04 29.77
N ARG A 213 10.56 -3.95 31.07
CA ARG A 213 11.93 -4.09 31.60
C ARG A 213 12.59 -5.42 31.20
N LEU A 214 11.85 -6.52 31.27
CA LEU A 214 12.36 -7.85 30.93
C LEU A 214 12.55 -8.04 29.42
N LEU A 215 11.74 -7.38 28.59
CA LEU A 215 11.91 -7.37 27.13
C LEU A 215 13.19 -6.63 26.72
N ASP A 216 13.50 -5.50 27.36
CA ASP A 216 14.74 -4.76 27.14
C ASP A 216 15.98 -5.56 27.56
N GLU A 217 15.92 -6.24 28.69
CA GLU A 217 16.99 -7.12 29.17
C GLU A 217 17.26 -8.28 28.19
N ILE A 218 16.21 -8.84 27.59
CA ILE A 218 16.32 -9.92 26.58
C ILE A 218 16.92 -9.39 25.28
N ASN A 219 16.63 -8.15 24.91
CA ASN A 219 17.11 -7.57 23.66
C ASN A 219 18.62 -7.44 23.58
N LEU A 220 19.24 -7.11 24.70
CA LEU A 220 20.68 -6.91 24.81
C LEU A 220 21.48 -8.23 24.73
N LEU A 221 20.81 -9.39 24.70
CA LEU A 221 21.48 -10.70 24.63
C LEU A 221 21.93 -11.08 23.19
N PRO A 222 23.11 -11.72 23.04
CA PRO A 222 23.61 -12.21 21.74
C PRO A 222 22.69 -13.26 21.09
N LEU A 223 22.62 -13.27 19.75
CA LEU A 223 21.68 -14.10 18.96
C LEU A 223 21.80 -15.61 19.22
N GLN A 224 23.01 -16.08 19.53
CA GLN A 224 23.29 -17.49 19.86
C GLN A 224 22.74 -17.90 21.24
N VAL A 225 22.72 -16.97 22.20
CA VAL A 225 22.14 -17.17 23.54
C VAL A 225 20.62 -17.19 23.46
N LYS A 226 20.02 -16.34 22.61
CA LYS A 226 18.57 -16.33 22.31
C LYS A 226 18.10 -17.68 21.73
N LYS A 227 18.91 -18.30 20.85
CA LYS A 227 18.64 -19.64 20.31
C LYS A 227 18.77 -20.76 21.36
N LYS A 228 19.85 -20.77 22.16
CA LYS A 228 20.04 -21.78 23.23
C LYS A 228 18.99 -21.70 24.34
N ALA A 229 18.51 -20.50 24.65
CA ALA A 229 17.44 -20.27 25.61
C ALA A 229 16.09 -20.83 25.13
N ALA A 230 15.84 -20.76 23.82
CA ALA A 230 14.68 -21.37 23.18
C ALA A 230 14.70 -22.91 23.35
N ASP A 231 15.86 -23.53 23.15
CA ASP A 231 16.01 -24.99 23.25
C ASP A 231 15.81 -25.51 24.69
N ASN A 232 16.19 -24.74 25.71
CA ASN A 232 16.12 -25.13 27.13
C ASN A 232 14.75 -24.93 27.80
N LEU A 233 13.76 -24.37 27.10
CA LEU A 233 12.46 -24.00 27.69
C LEU A 233 11.43 -25.14 27.77
N LYS A 234 11.71 -26.36 27.25
CA LYS A 234 10.79 -27.53 27.21
C LYS A 234 9.33 -27.13 26.90
N LYS A 235 9.19 -26.19 25.98
CA LYS A 235 7.95 -25.66 25.40
C LYS A 235 8.16 -25.71 23.89
N SER A 236 7.11 -26.03 23.14
CA SER A 236 7.27 -26.32 21.71
C SER A 236 7.89 -25.11 20.99
N PRO A 237 8.68 -25.33 19.92
CA PRO A 237 9.19 -24.25 19.08
C PRO A 237 8.13 -23.19 18.72
N SER A 238 6.86 -23.60 18.64
CA SER A 238 5.64 -22.81 18.45
C SER A 238 5.43 -21.70 19.50
N GLU A 239 5.60 -21.99 20.80
CA GLU A 239 5.33 -21.03 21.87
C GLU A 239 6.42 -19.95 21.97
N ILE A 240 7.63 -20.30 21.52
CA ILE A 240 8.78 -19.40 21.47
C ILE A 240 8.74 -18.55 20.20
N ALA A 241 8.25 -19.12 19.08
CA ALA A 241 7.93 -18.39 17.86
C ALA A 241 6.80 -17.36 18.09
N ALA A 242 5.77 -17.70 18.88
CA ALA A 242 4.70 -16.77 19.26
C ALA A 242 5.22 -15.55 20.03
N LEU A 243 6.11 -15.77 21.00
CA LEU A 243 6.77 -14.71 21.78
C LEU A 243 7.74 -13.88 20.92
N TYR A 244 8.45 -14.51 20.00
CA TYR A 244 9.33 -13.83 19.03
C TYR A 244 8.54 -12.99 18.00
N TYR A 245 7.35 -13.44 17.58
CA TYR A 245 6.46 -12.69 16.68
C TYR A 245 5.76 -11.51 17.35
N PHE A 246 5.26 -11.68 18.58
CA PHE A 246 4.77 -10.57 19.39
C PHE A 246 5.82 -9.46 19.52
N TYR A 247 7.08 -9.85 19.70
CA TYR A 247 8.20 -8.93 19.81
C TYR A 247 8.57 -8.22 18.48
N LYS A 248 8.59 -8.94 17.35
CA LYS A 248 8.94 -8.35 16.03
C LYS A 248 7.85 -7.44 15.44
N SER A 249 6.61 -7.59 15.90
CA SER A 249 5.45 -6.79 15.47
C SER A 249 5.20 -5.54 16.32
N ALA A 250 5.94 -5.36 17.42
CA ALA A 250 5.69 -4.34 18.43
C ALA A 250 6.74 -3.21 18.58
N PRO A 251 7.14 -2.46 17.52
CA PRO A 251 7.75 -1.14 17.73
C PRO A 251 6.71 -0.06 18.11
N ASN A 252 5.44 -0.22 17.70
CA ASN A 252 4.41 0.84 17.77
C ASN A 252 3.06 0.36 18.34
N LEU A 253 3.07 -0.47 19.40
CA LEU A 253 1.83 -0.83 20.10
C LEU A 253 1.42 0.30 21.05
N ARG A 254 0.77 1.34 20.50
CA ARG A 254 -0.04 2.26 21.31
C ARG A 254 -1.50 2.41 20.88
N GLU A 255 -1.93 1.97 19.69
CA GLU A 255 -3.31 2.31 19.26
C GLU A 255 -4.20 1.23 18.60
N ASN A 256 -3.74 0.06 18.13
CA ASN A 256 -4.65 -0.85 17.34
C ASN A 256 -4.54 -2.37 17.63
N SER A 257 -4.18 -2.81 18.84
CA SER A 257 -4.09 -4.24 19.19
C SER A 257 -5.38 -4.89 19.71
N GLN A 258 -6.45 -4.14 19.93
CA GLN A 258 -7.63 -4.61 20.66
C GLN A 258 -8.41 -5.70 19.89
N THR A 259 -8.48 -5.61 18.56
CA THR A 259 -9.21 -6.58 17.72
C THR A 259 -8.50 -7.93 17.65
N PHE A 260 -7.16 -7.93 17.59
CA PHE A 260 -6.34 -9.14 17.56
C PHE A 260 -6.25 -9.80 18.95
N LEU A 261 -6.18 -9.00 20.02
CA LEU A 261 -6.25 -9.50 21.40
C LEU A 261 -7.62 -10.12 21.72
N ASN A 262 -8.72 -9.52 21.23
CA ASN A 262 -10.07 -10.06 21.44
C ASN A 262 -10.28 -11.36 20.64
N GLN A 263 -9.76 -11.46 19.40
CA GLN A 263 -9.72 -12.73 18.66
C GLN A 263 -8.87 -13.81 19.37
N MET A 264 -7.80 -13.41 20.07
CA MET A 264 -6.97 -14.28 20.91
C MET A 264 -7.72 -14.85 22.11
N LEU A 265 -8.67 -14.11 22.69
CA LEU A 265 -9.40 -14.51 23.88
C LEU A 265 -10.55 -15.49 23.59
N GLU A 266 -11.07 -15.51 22.36
CA GLU A 266 -12.18 -16.38 21.95
C GLU A 266 -11.75 -17.75 21.40
N THR A 267 -10.48 -17.93 21.01
CA THR A 267 -10.01 -19.19 20.42
C THR A 267 -9.45 -20.17 21.45
N ASN A 268 -9.98 -21.40 21.47
CA ASN A 268 -9.41 -22.51 22.22
C ASN A 268 -7.89 -22.63 22.00
N SER A 269 -7.10 -22.79 23.07
CA SER A 269 -5.62 -22.75 23.06
C SER A 269 -4.95 -23.68 22.03
N LYS A 270 -5.60 -24.78 21.63
CA LYS A 270 -5.14 -25.68 20.54
C LYS A 270 -5.25 -25.06 19.15
N ASN A 271 -6.35 -24.38 18.84
CA ASN A 271 -6.57 -23.73 17.54
C ASN A 271 -5.63 -22.54 17.35
N PHE A 272 -5.33 -21.83 18.44
CA PHE A 272 -4.34 -20.76 18.47
C PHE A 272 -2.92 -21.26 18.11
N ILE A 273 -2.44 -22.33 18.76
CA ILE A 273 -1.11 -22.91 18.46
C ILE A 273 -1.02 -23.36 17.00
N GLN A 274 -2.06 -24.00 16.46
CA GLN A 274 -2.11 -24.40 15.05
C GLN A 274 -2.09 -23.20 14.09
N SER A 275 -2.80 -22.12 14.42
CA SER A 275 -2.78 -20.88 13.63
C SER A 275 -1.39 -20.21 13.61
N LEU A 276 -0.67 -20.22 14.74
CA LEU A 276 0.69 -19.68 14.84
C LEU A 276 1.72 -20.51 14.07
N ASP A 277 1.64 -21.84 14.16
CA ASP A 277 2.52 -22.73 13.38
C ASP A 277 2.28 -22.53 11.88
N CYS A 278 1.02 -22.31 11.46
CA CYS A 278 0.68 -21.96 10.08
C CYS A 278 1.35 -20.64 9.66
N ILE A 279 1.15 -19.56 10.43
CA ILE A 279 1.76 -18.23 10.19
C ILE A 279 3.29 -18.34 10.04
N PHE A 280 3.96 -18.97 11.00
CA PHE A 280 5.42 -19.15 11.00
C PHE A 280 5.92 -19.87 9.75
N ASN A 281 5.23 -20.95 9.35
CA ASN A 281 5.61 -21.73 8.18
C ASN A 281 5.49 -20.91 6.89
N HIS A 282 4.43 -20.12 6.75
CA HIS A 282 4.24 -19.26 5.59
C HIS A 282 5.28 -18.13 5.53
N GLU A 283 5.59 -17.50 6.66
CA GLU A 283 6.59 -16.44 6.70
C GLU A 283 8.01 -16.94 6.50
N LYS A 284 8.34 -18.13 7.05
CA LYS A 284 9.60 -18.80 6.76
C LYS A 284 9.71 -19.10 5.26
N LYS A 285 8.67 -19.67 4.64
CA LYS A 285 8.65 -19.90 3.18
C LYS A 285 8.81 -18.60 2.40
N ALA A 286 8.15 -17.51 2.81
CA ALA A 286 8.30 -16.22 2.16
C ALA A 286 9.75 -15.74 2.25
N GLN A 287 10.34 -15.78 3.45
CA GLN A 287 11.71 -15.36 3.70
C GLN A 287 12.73 -16.21 2.91
N ASP A 288 12.58 -17.54 2.91
CA ASP A 288 13.46 -18.47 2.19
C ASP A 288 13.45 -18.21 0.67
N ASN A 289 12.35 -17.64 0.14
CA ASN A 289 12.20 -17.30 -1.28
C ASN A 289 12.36 -15.79 -1.56
N SER A 290 12.80 -14.98 -0.59
CA SER A 290 12.93 -13.51 -0.72
C SER A 290 11.62 -12.79 -1.10
N LEU A 291 10.49 -13.32 -0.63
CA LEU A 291 9.14 -12.82 -0.83
C LEU A 291 8.60 -12.15 0.44
N ILE A 292 7.58 -11.31 0.27
CA ILE A 292 6.70 -10.91 1.37
C ILE A 292 5.51 -11.89 1.43
N TRP A 293 5.13 -12.29 2.64
CA TRP A 293 3.94 -13.11 2.81
C TRP A 293 2.68 -12.27 2.57
N ALA A 294 1.69 -12.81 1.84
CA ALA A 294 0.51 -12.08 1.38
C ALA A 294 -0.22 -11.31 2.50
N TYR A 295 -0.40 -11.92 3.68
CA TYR A 295 -1.10 -11.29 4.81
C TYR A 295 -0.30 -10.18 5.51
N ARG A 296 0.99 -9.99 5.19
CA ARG A 296 1.78 -8.85 5.68
C ARG A 296 1.57 -7.59 4.86
N ILE A 297 1.02 -7.69 3.65
CA ILE A 297 0.79 -6.53 2.79
C ILE A 297 -0.26 -5.56 3.39
N PRO A 298 -1.43 -6.01 3.90
CA PRO A 298 -2.39 -5.10 4.54
C PRO A 298 -1.81 -4.33 5.74
N GLU A 299 -0.97 -4.98 6.56
CA GLU A 299 -0.26 -4.32 7.66
C GLU A 299 0.79 -3.32 7.17
N LEU A 300 1.50 -3.64 6.09
CA LEU A 300 2.49 -2.76 5.49
C LEU A 300 1.83 -1.49 4.95
N ILE A 301 0.70 -1.62 4.25
CA ILE A 301 -0.12 -0.50 3.78
C ILE A 301 -0.52 0.37 4.96
N GLU A 302 -0.96 -0.21 6.08
CA GLU A 302 -1.36 0.55 7.26
C GLU A 302 -0.21 1.36 7.86
N ARG A 303 1.00 0.78 7.92
CA ARG A 303 2.20 1.48 8.35
C ARG A 303 2.54 2.63 7.42
N CYS A 304 2.47 2.42 6.11
CA CYS A 304 2.69 3.46 5.11
C CYS A 304 1.65 4.58 5.21
N ALA A 305 0.36 4.26 5.40
CA ALA A 305 -0.72 5.23 5.58
C ALA A 305 -0.53 6.05 6.88
N THR A 306 -0.14 5.41 7.97
CA THR A 306 0.16 6.08 9.24
C THR A 306 1.34 7.04 9.09
N LYS A 307 2.44 6.60 8.46
CA LYS A 307 3.60 7.45 8.14
C LYS A 307 3.22 8.62 7.21
N PHE A 308 2.37 8.37 6.21
CA PHE A 308 1.87 9.40 5.31
C PHE A 308 1.11 10.49 6.09
N ARG A 309 0.15 10.10 6.94
CA ARG A 309 -0.63 11.03 7.77
C ARG A 309 0.24 11.84 8.75
N SER A 310 1.24 11.21 9.36
CA SER A 310 2.15 11.92 10.26
C SER A 310 3.04 12.92 9.52
N THR A 311 3.35 12.65 8.24
CA THR A 311 4.15 13.54 7.40
C THR A 311 3.32 14.72 6.88
N TYR A 312 2.05 14.50 6.54
CA TYR A 312 1.13 15.50 5.99
C TYR A 312 -0.14 15.66 6.85
N PRO A 313 -0.07 16.26 8.06
CA PRO A 313 -1.19 16.33 8.99
C PRO A 313 -2.23 17.40 8.62
N LEU A 314 -3.51 17.16 8.95
CA LEU A 314 -4.61 18.13 8.81
C LEU A 314 -4.53 19.27 9.84
N LYS A 315 -5.06 20.45 9.49
CA LYS A 315 -4.96 21.69 10.29
C LYS A 315 -6.08 21.89 11.34
N VAL A 316 -7.15 21.10 11.33
CA VAL A 316 -8.40 21.45 12.04
C VAL A 316 -8.81 20.43 13.11
N ASN A 317 -9.00 20.95 14.33
CA ASN A 317 -9.68 20.35 15.51
C ASN A 317 -11.19 20.09 15.27
N ARG A 318 -11.60 19.53 14.13
CA ARG A 318 -13.00 19.12 13.90
C ARG A 318 -13.07 17.60 13.93
N ILE A 319 -13.57 17.10 15.06
CA ILE A 319 -14.03 15.74 15.36
C ILE A 319 -13.23 14.68 14.60
N GLU A 320 -12.25 14.10 15.28
CA GLU A 320 -11.55 12.89 14.85
C GLU A 320 -12.56 11.81 14.45
N HIS A 321 -12.92 11.76 13.17
CA HIS A 321 -13.25 10.47 12.56
C HIS A 321 -11.91 9.74 12.44
N LYS A 322 -11.38 9.27 13.57
CA LYS A 322 -10.37 8.20 13.62
C LYS A 322 -11.04 6.97 13.01
N VAL A 323 -11.10 6.91 11.68
CA VAL A 323 -11.50 5.70 10.99
C VAL A 323 -10.38 4.73 11.27
N SER A 324 -10.63 3.77 12.17
CA SER A 324 -9.72 2.66 12.41
C SER A 324 -9.51 1.97 11.07
N SER A 325 -8.29 2.04 10.58
CA SER A 325 -7.89 1.32 9.41
C SER A 325 -8.19 -0.16 9.61
N SER A 326 -8.79 -0.76 8.60
CA SER A 326 -9.26 -2.13 8.71
C SER A 326 -9.00 -2.88 7.42
N PHE A 327 -8.63 -4.16 7.59
CA PHE A 327 -8.59 -5.13 6.53
C PHE A 327 -9.57 -6.25 6.88
N VAL A 328 -10.51 -6.53 5.99
CA VAL A 328 -11.46 -7.64 6.11
C VAL A 328 -11.27 -8.57 4.94
N GLU A 329 -10.76 -9.77 5.22
CA GLU A 329 -10.63 -10.83 4.22
C GLU A 329 -12.02 -11.29 3.74
N LEU A 330 -12.13 -11.58 2.44
CA LEU A 330 -13.33 -12.09 1.80
C LEU A 330 -13.10 -13.52 1.28
N ASP A 331 -14.17 -14.31 1.28
CA ASP A 331 -14.23 -15.67 0.72
C ASP A 331 -15.43 -15.77 -0.23
N LEU A 332 -15.42 -16.74 -1.15
CA LEU A 332 -16.59 -17.03 -1.99
C LEU A 332 -17.69 -17.64 -1.11
N ASP A 333 -18.91 -17.13 -1.23
CA ASP A 333 -20.07 -17.69 -0.53
C ASP A 333 -20.38 -19.09 -1.08
N PRO A 334 -20.22 -20.17 -0.26
CA PRO A 334 -20.49 -21.53 -0.69
C PRO A 334 -21.89 -21.73 -1.27
N LYS A 335 -22.88 -20.91 -0.89
CA LYS A 335 -24.26 -20.99 -1.39
C LYS A 335 -24.43 -20.47 -2.82
N THR A 336 -23.48 -19.67 -3.30
CA THR A 336 -23.55 -19.02 -4.62
C THR A 336 -22.58 -19.64 -5.62
N ILE A 337 -21.71 -20.53 -5.15
CA ILE A 337 -20.78 -21.29 -5.98
C ILE A 337 -21.55 -22.36 -6.75
N GLN A 338 -21.20 -22.52 -8.03
CA GLN A 338 -21.66 -23.62 -8.85
C GLN A 338 -20.44 -24.42 -9.30
N THR A 339 -20.53 -25.75 -9.30
CA THR A 339 -19.49 -26.64 -9.82
C THR A 339 -20.06 -27.43 -10.99
N ASN A 340 -19.21 -27.72 -11.98
CA ASN A 340 -19.57 -28.62 -13.05
C ASN A 340 -19.65 -30.05 -12.50
N SER A 341 -20.78 -30.72 -12.66
CA SER A 341 -21.02 -32.06 -12.13
C SER A 341 -20.15 -33.15 -12.76
N LEU A 342 -19.66 -32.94 -13.99
CA LEU A 342 -18.83 -33.90 -14.71
C LEU A 342 -17.35 -33.70 -14.41
N THR A 343 -16.88 -32.46 -14.34
CA THR A 343 -15.44 -32.15 -14.18
C THR A 343 -15.03 -31.78 -12.76
N GLY A 344 -16.00 -31.49 -11.88
CA GLY A 344 -15.75 -30.99 -10.52
C GLY A 344 -15.22 -29.55 -10.46
N LEU A 345 -15.02 -28.90 -11.61
CA LEU A 345 -14.46 -27.55 -11.68
C LEU A 345 -15.47 -26.50 -11.24
N ILE A 346 -15.00 -25.49 -10.51
CA ILE A 346 -15.80 -24.33 -10.15
C ILE A 346 -16.17 -23.50 -11.38
N ASN A 347 -17.42 -23.02 -11.41
CA ASN A 347 -17.86 -22.04 -12.38
C ASN A 347 -17.29 -20.66 -12.00
N HIS A 348 -16.15 -20.32 -12.60
CA HIS A 348 -15.42 -19.06 -12.39
C HIS A 348 -16.20 -17.79 -12.80
N ASN A 349 -17.39 -17.92 -13.41
CA ASN A 349 -18.26 -16.78 -13.76
C ASN A 349 -19.37 -16.53 -12.71
N LYS A 350 -19.50 -17.38 -11.69
CA LYS A 350 -20.49 -17.28 -10.62
C LYS A 350 -19.79 -17.10 -9.27
N GLY A 351 -20.57 -16.98 -8.19
CA GLY A 351 -20.07 -16.74 -6.85
C GLY A 351 -20.11 -15.26 -6.43
N GLU A 352 -20.52 -15.03 -5.20
CA GLU A 352 -20.47 -13.73 -4.51
C GLU A 352 -19.43 -13.77 -3.39
N LEU A 353 -18.87 -12.61 -3.03
CA LEU A 353 -17.92 -12.50 -1.93
C LEU A 353 -18.64 -12.17 -0.62
N ILE A 354 -18.26 -12.87 0.44
CA ILE A 354 -18.69 -12.63 1.83
C ILE A 354 -17.47 -12.54 2.74
N PRO A 355 -17.58 -11.96 3.96
CA PRO A 355 -16.50 -12.01 4.93
C PRO A 355 -15.98 -13.43 5.16
N ALA A 356 -14.66 -13.62 5.10
CA ALA A 356 -14.03 -14.92 5.22
C ALA A 356 -14.26 -15.49 6.62
N LYS A 357 -14.91 -16.65 6.68
CA LYS A 357 -15.22 -17.35 7.93
C LYS A 357 -14.55 -18.72 8.01
N ASN A 358 -14.17 -19.11 9.21
CA ASN A 358 -13.74 -20.47 9.54
C ASN A 358 -14.94 -21.42 9.63
N GLU A 359 -14.66 -22.70 9.88
CA GLU A 359 -15.69 -23.75 10.02
C GLU A 359 -16.69 -23.52 11.18
N TYR A 360 -16.34 -22.66 12.15
CA TYR A 360 -17.17 -22.28 13.29
C TYR A 360 -17.96 -20.97 13.06
N GLY A 361 -17.89 -20.37 11.86
CA GLY A 361 -18.58 -19.13 11.52
C GLY A 361 -17.92 -17.85 12.04
N GLN A 362 -16.74 -17.94 12.65
CA GLN A 362 -15.92 -16.79 13.08
C GLN A 362 -15.01 -16.31 11.94
N LEU A 363 -14.44 -15.11 12.04
CA LEU A 363 -13.48 -14.61 11.05
C LEU A 363 -12.28 -15.56 10.89
N ARG A 364 -11.89 -15.81 9.64
CA ARG A 364 -10.80 -16.72 9.30
C ARG A 364 -9.45 -16.18 9.81
N SER A 365 -8.62 -17.06 10.36
CA SER A 365 -7.24 -16.72 10.74
C SER A 365 -6.35 -16.66 9.51
N TRP A 366 -5.32 -15.81 9.55
CA TRP A 366 -4.39 -15.64 8.43
C TRP A 366 -3.66 -16.92 8.06
N GLY A 367 -3.37 -17.08 6.77
CA GLY A 367 -2.72 -18.28 6.21
C GLY A 367 -3.67 -19.47 5.98
N GLN A 368 -4.94 -19.34 6.34
CA GLN A 368 -5.96 -20.37 6.10
C GLN A 368 -6.76 -20.14 4.80
N ASN A 369 -6.26 -19.28 3.89
CA ASN A 369 -6.86 -19.10 2.57
C ASN A 369 -6.98 -20.42 1.83
N ARG A 370 -8.13 -20.63 1.19
CA ARG A 370 -8.46 -21.87 0.45
C ARG A 370 -7.73 -21.97 -0.90
N VAL A 371 -7.34 -20.83 -1.46
CA VAL A 371 -6.75 -20.69 -2.80
C VAL A 371 -5.50 -19.81 -2.73
N GLY A 372 -4.67 -19.83 -3.78
CA GLY A 372 -3.43 -19.06 -3.87
C GLY A 372 -3.60 -17.55 -4.06
N VAL A 373 -4.77 -17.00 -3.77
CA VAL A 373 -5.10 -15.57 -3.86
C VAL A 373 -5.86 -15.16 -2.59
N VAL A 374 -5.47 -14.03 -2.00
CA VAL A 374 -6.19 -13.39 -0.90
C VAL A 374 -6.95 -12.20 -1.44
N VAL A 375 -8.25 -12.14 -1.16
CA VAL A 375 -9.13 -11.01 -1.52
C VAL A 375 -9.63 -10.37 -0.23
N GLY A 376 -9.68 -9.05 -0.17
CA GLY A 376 -10.22 -8.37 1.01
C GLY A 376 -10.51 -6.90 0.81
N ILE A 377 -11.29 -6.30 1.70
CA ILE A 377 -11.54 -4.86 1.71
C ILE A 377 -10.54 -4.20 2.65
N LYS A 378 -9.89 -3.14 2.16
CA LYS A 378 -9.02 -2.29 2.95
C LYS A 378 -9.59 -0.88 2.99
N ILE A 379 -9.61 -0.31 4.19
CA ILE A 379 -9.96 1.08 4.41
C ILE A 379 -8.75 1.73 5.08
N ASP A 380 -8.29 2.83 4.50
CA ASP A 380 -7.25 3.69 5.06
C ASP A 380 -7.75 5.13 5.08
N ASP A 381 -7.26 5.88 6.05
CA ASP A 381 -7.37 7.34 6.02
C ASP A 381 -6.02 7.92 5.56
N LEU A 382 -6.07 8.72 4.51
CA LEU A 382 -4.92 9.37 3.87
C LEU A 382 -4.95 10.89 4.04
N ASN A 383 -5.70 11.41 5.01
CA ASN A 383 -5.95 12.85 5.17
C ASN A 383 -6.54 13.51 3.91
N THR A 384 -7.29 12.74 3.09
CA THR A 384 -8.02 13.27 1.92
C THR A 384 -9.33 13.96 2.29
N GLY A 385 -9.73 13.93 3.57
CA GLY A 385 -11.01 14.42 4.08
C GLY A 385 -12.10 13.34 4.15
N PHE A 386 -11.82 12.12 3.69
CA PHE A 386 -12.70 10.96 3.77
C PHE A 386 -11.88 9.65 3.73
N PRO A 387 -12.37 8.54 4.31
CA PRO A 387 -11.65 7.27 4.24
C PRO A 387 -11.63 6.70 2.82
N VAL A 388 -10.48 6.21 2.39
CA VAL A 388 -10.28 5.58 1.08
C VAL A 388 -10.53 4.07 1.22
N LYS A 389 -11.67 3.60 0.69
CA LYS A 389 -12.06 2.18 0.63
C LYS A 389 -11.62 1.56 -0.69
N ARG A 390 -10.94 0.41 -0.62
CA ARG A 390 -10.36 -0.29 -1.78
C ARG A 390 -10.51 -1.79 -1.61
N LEU A 391 -10.56 -2.51 -2.74
CA LEU A 391 -10.49 -3.97 -2.73
C LEU A 391 -9.05 -4.40 -3.01
N LEU A 392 -8.50 -5.29 -2.22
CA LEU A 392 -7.18 -5.89 -2.45
C LEU A 392 -7.33 -7.25 -3.09
N ILE A 393 -6.47 -7.51 -4.07
CA ILE A 393 -6.20 -8.85 -4.61
C ILE A 393 -4.71 -9.11 -4.42
N ILE A 394 -4.35 -10.18 -3.73
CA ILE A 394 -2.95 -10.47 -3.39
C ILE A 394 -2.62 -11.89 -3.79
N GLY A 395 -1.65 -12.06 -4.69
CA GLY A 395 -1.10 -13.38 -5.01
C GLY A 395 -0.31 -13.95 -3.83
N ASP A 396 -0.65 -15.17 -3.41
CA ASP A 396 0.03 -15.87 -2.32
C ASP A 396 0.91 -17.00 -2.84
N LEU A 397 2.16 -16.66 -3.14
CA LEU A 397 3.19 -17.62 -3.56
C LEU A 397 3.57 -18.63 -2.45
N THR A 398 3.20 -18.38 -1.20
CA THR A 398 3.48 -19.30 -0.07
C THR A 398 2.42 -20.38 0.10
N HIS A 399 1.26 -20.22 -0.55
CA HIS A 399 0.19 -21.22 -0.61
C HIS A 399 0.69 -22.53 -1.23
N LYS A 400 -0.02 -23.65 -0.97
CA LYS A 400 0.36 -24.98 -1.49
C LYS A 400 0.40 -25.02 -3.02
N GLY A 401 -0.49 -24.27 -3.68
CA GLY A 401 -0.51 -24.08 -5.13
C GLY A 401 0.56 -23.13 -5.66
N LYS A 402 1.47 -22.61 -4.82
CA LYS A 402 2.59 -21.73 -5.19
C LYS A 402 2.20 -20.50 -6.03
N GLY A 403 0.97 -20.00 -5.92
CA GLY A 403 0.48 -18.86 -6.72
C GLY A 403 0.25 -19.18 -8.21
N THR A 404 0.06 -20.45 -8.53
CA THR A 404 -0.44 -20.90 -9.83
C THR A 404 -1.90 -20.52 -10.01
N ILE A 405 -2.28 -20.14 -11.23
CA ILE A 405 -3.65 -19.74 -11.60
C ILE A 405 -4.43 -20.98 -12.04
N SER A 406 -5.46 -21.34 -11.26
CA SER A 406 -6.47 -22.33 -11.65
C SER A 406 -7.86 -21.68 -11.80
N ALA A 407 -8.87 -22.49 -12.14
CA ALA A 407 -10.27 -22.07 -12.13
C ALA A 407 -10.72 -21.49 -10.77
N ASN A 408 -10.16 -21.96 -9.66
CA ASN A 408 -10.48 -21.46 -8.33
C ASN A 408 -9.96 -20.04 -8.11
N GLU A 409 -8.69 -19.77 -8.40
CA GLU A 409 -8.14 -18.40 -8.32
C GLU A 409 -8.90 -17.44 -9.24
N CYS A 410 -9.23 -17.87 -10.46
CA CYS A 410 -10.02 -17.06 -11.40
C CYS A 410 -11.42 -16.75 -10.86
N ALA A 411 -12.08 -17.70 -10.17
CA ALA A 411 -13.39 -17.47 -9.56
C ALA A 411 -13.35 -16.35 -8.51
N TYR A 412 -12.32 -16.32 -7.66
CA TYR A 412 -12.12 -15.27 -6.66
C TYR A 412 -11.83 -13.92 -7.32
N ILE A 413 -10.93 -13.87 -8.30
CA ILE A 413 -10.57 -12.63 -9.01
C ILE A 413 -11.80 -12.07 -9.73
N ASN A 414 -12.56 -12.91 -10.44
CA ASN A 414 -13.76 -12.48 -11.14
C ASN A 414 -14.85 -11.98 -10.17
N ALA A 415 -15.04 -12.64 -9.03
CA ALA A 415 -15.96 -12.19 -7.99
C ALA A 415 -15.50 -10.85 -7.38
N ALA A 416 -14.20 -10.68 -7.17
CA ALA A 416 -13.60 -9.43 -6.69
C ALA A 416 -13.84 -8.26 -7.65
N ILE A 417 -13.65 -8.47 -8.96
CA ILE A 417 -13.92 -7.45 -9.98
C ILE A 417 -15.40 -7.06 -10.00
N ARG A 418 -16.31 -8.05 -9.94
CA ARG A 418 -17.76 -7.78 -9.84
C ARG A 418 -18.12 -7.01 -8.57
N TYR A 419 -17.52 -7.38 -7.44
CA TYR A 419 -17.73 -6.72 -6.15
C TYR A 419 -17.24 -5.27 -6.19
N ALA A 420 -16.05 -5.02 -6.74
CA ALA A 420 -15.49 -3.69 -6.89
C ALA A 420 -16.38 -2.78 -7.74
N HIS A 421 -16.95 -3.31 -8.83
CA HIS A 421 -17.94 -2.59 -9.63
C HIS A 421 -19.20 -2.25 -8.83
N LYS A 422 -19.79 -3.24 -8.13
CA LYS A 422 -21.01 -3.06 -7.34
C LYS A 422 -20.84 -2.02 -6.23
N GLU A 423 -19.68 -2.01 -5.58
CA GLU A 423 -19.36 -1.09 -4.49
C GLU A 423 -18.78 0.25 -4.96
N ASN A 424 -18.50 0.40 -6.26
CA ASN A 424 -17.82 1.54 -6.86
C ASN A 424 -16.49 1.89 -6.17
N ILE A 425 -15.62 0.89 -6.00
CA ILE A 425 -14.29 1.04 -5.36
C ILE A 425 -13.16 0.54 -6.28
N PRO A 426 -11.96 1.13 -6.20
CA PRO A 426 -10.82 0.65 -6.97
C PRO A 426 -10.27 -0.67 -6.41
N ILE A 427 -9.52 -1.37 -7.26
CA ILE A 427 -8.79 -2.60 -6.93
C ILE A 427 -7.30 -2.28 -6.84
N ASP A 428 -6.66 -2.69 -5.75
CA ASP A 428 -5.22 -2.73 -5.60
C ASP A 428 -4.74 -4.19 -5.69
N TRP A 429 -4.12 -4.54 -6.81
CA TRP A 429 -3.70 -5.91 -7.11
C TRP A 429 -2.19 -6.05 -6.97
N PHE A 430 -1.77 -6.81 -5.95
CA PHE A 430 -0.41 -7.31 -5.81
C PHE A 430 -0.25 -8.56 -6.67
N ALA A 431 0.10 -8.32 -7.93
CA ALA A 431 0.05 -9.29 -9.03
C ALA A 431 1.31 -10.17 -9.05
N THR A 432 1.28 -11.23 -8.24
CA THR A 432 2.35 -12.25 -8.17
C THR A 432 1.80 -13.62 -8.55
N SER A 433 2.36 -14.23 -9.60
CA SER A 433 1.93 -15.54 -10.09
C SER A 433 2.98 -16.18 -11.00
N PHE A 434 3.10 -17.51 -10.94
CA PHE A 434 3.88 -18.30 -11.91
C PHE A 434 3.11 -18.66 -13.20
N GLY A 435 1.89 -18.14 -13.37
CA GLY A 435 1.03 -18.41 -14.51
C GLY A 435 0.03 -19.53 -14.27
N VAL A 436 -0.60 -19.99 -15.35
CA VAL A 436 -1.66 -21.02 -15.32
C VAL A 436 -1.10 -22.37 -14.87
N GLU A 437 -1.94 -23.17 -14.20
CA GLU A 437 -1.59 -24.53 -13.77
C GLU A 437 -1.13 -25.40 -14.94
N ILE A 438 0.07 -25.97 -14.78
CA ILE A 438 0.62 -26.99 -15.67
C ILE A 438 0.52 -28.32 -14.93
N SER A 439 -0.17 -29.29 -15.53
CA SER A 439 -0.38 -30.62 -14.97
C SER A 439 -0.15 -31.69 -16.04
N GLN A 440 0.26 -32.89 -15.63
CA GLN A 440 0.31 -34.06 -16.53
C GLN A 440 -1.07 -34.69 -16.73
N GLU A 441 -2.00 -34.47 -15.80
CA GLU A 441 -3.31 -35.12 -15.76
C GLU A 441 -4.47 -34.19 -16.16
N ARG A 442 -4.19 -32.89 -16.37
CA ARG A 442 -5.19 -31.88 -16.78
C ARG A 442 -4.71 -31.18 -18.04
N GLY A 443 -5.65 -30.87 -18.93
CA GLY A 443 -5.39 -30.18 -20.19
C GLY A 443 -5.55 -28.66 -20.10
N VAL A 444 -6.49 -28.12 -20.88
CA VAL A 444 -6.68 -26.68 -21.08
C VAL A 444 -7.79 -26.08 -20.20
N GLU A 445 -8.34 -26.82 -19.25
CA GLU A 445 -9.54 -26.43 -18.50
C GLU A 445 -9.31 -25.15 -17.68
N ASN A 446 -8.08 -24.91 -17.23
CA ASN A 446 -7.69 -23.70 -16.53
C ASN A 446 -7.40 -22.51 -17.48
N LEU A 447 -7.16 -22.75 -18.78
CA LEU A 447 -6.94 -21.69 -19.76
C LEU A 447 -8.24 -20.93 -20.05
N ASP A 448 -9.37 -21.63 -20.19
CA ASP A 448 -10.69 -20.99 -20.34
C ASP A 448 -11.04 -20.13 -19.12
N ALA A 449 -10.72 -20.63 -17.91
CA ALA A 449 -10.89 -19.84 -16.69
C ALA A 449 -10.00 -18.58 -16.73
N SER A 450 -8.76 -18.69 -17.20
CA SER A 450 -7.87 -17.54 -17.30
C SER A 450 -8.35 -16.49 -18.32
N ALA A 451 -8.91 -16.93 -19.45
CA ALA A 451 -9.52 -16.08 -20.46
C ALA A 451 -10.79 -15.40 -19.93
N SER A 452 -11.54 -16.07 -19.05
CA SER A 452 -12.70 -15.48 -18.38
C SER A 452 -12.32 -14.26 -17.54
N THR A 453 -11.14 -14.29 -16.90
CA THR A 453 -10.61 -13.17 -16.11
C THR A 453 -10.21 -12.01 -17.00
N ALA A 454 -9.57 -12.28 -18.14
CA ALA A 454 -9.31 -11.24 -19.14
C ALA A 454 -10.61 -10.56 -19.62
N ARG A 455 -11.65 -11.36 -19.90
CA ARG A 455 -12.99 -10.84 -20.22
C ARG A 455 -13.59 -10.02 -19.09
N ALA A 456 -13.43 -10.44 -17.83
CA ALA A 456 -13.91 -9.69 -16.68
C ALA A 456 -13.21 -8.33 -16.55
N ILE A 457 -11.89 -8.28 -16.71
CA ILE A 457 -11.11 -7.04 -16.70
C ILE A 457 -11.60 -6.11 -17.82
N ILE A 458 -11.70 -6.59 -19.06
CA ILE A 458 -12.18 -5.77 -20.19
C ILE A 458 -13.58 -5.22 -19.91
N ARG A 459 -14.52 -6.10 -19.53
CA ARG A 459 -15.92 -5.73 -19.31
C ARG A 459 -16.07 -4.70 -18.18
N TYR A 460 -15.34 -4.87 -17.08
CA TYR A 460 -15.54 -4.03 -15.90
C TYR A 460 -14.59 -2.84 -15.83
N ALA A 461 -13.32 -3.00 -16.19
CA ALA A 461 -12.36 -1.91 -16.19
C ALA A 461 -12.56 -0.94 -17.36
N HIS A 462 -12.63 -1.45 -18.60
CA HIS A 462 -12.79 -0.59 -19.78
C HIS A 462 -14.23 -0.11 -19.95
N SER A 463 -15.21 -1.03 -19.93
CA SER A 463 -16.60 -0.64 -20.23
C SER A 463 -17.39 -0.10 -19.03
N LYS A 464 -17.05 -0.48 -17.79
CA LYS A 464 -17.76 -0.03 -16.56
C LYS A 464 -16.92 0.87 -15.67
N GLY A 465 -15.66 1.11 -16.01
CA GLY A 465 -14.79 2.06 -15.35
C GLY A 465 -14.19 1.64 -14.01
N VAL A 466 -14.17 0.35 -13.69
CA VAL A 466 -13.47 -0.16 -12.50
C VAL A 466 -11.97 0.08 -12.64
N ILE A 467 -11.37 0.79 -11.69
CA ILE A 467 -9.93 1.07 -11.71
C ILE A 467 -9.19 -0.10 -11.06
N ILE A 468 -8.16 -0.62 -11.75
CA ILE A 468 -7.33 -1.72 -11.26
C ILE A 468 -5.86 -1.28 -11.25
N ASN A 469 -5.33 -0.99 -10.06
CA ASN A 469 -3.93 -0.69 -9.85
C ASN A 469 -3.13 -1.98 -9.68
N ILE A 470 -1.96 -2.05 -10.27
CA ILE A 470 -1.09 -3.22 -10.27
C ILE A 470 0.23 -2.89 -9.56
N ILE A 471 0.60 -3.74 -8.61
CA ILE A 471 1.96 -3.82 -8.05
C ILE A 471 2.57 -5.16 -8.42
N VAL A 472 3.76 -5.14 -9.02
CA VAL A 472 4.56 -6.35 -9.26
C VAL A 472 5.81 -6.28 -8.38
N ASP A 473 5.88 -7.11 -7.33
CA ASP A 473 7.05 -7.21 -6.45
C ASP A 473 7.92 -8.46 -6.72
N SER A 474 7.44 -9.39 -7.55
CA SER A 474 8.14 -10.64 -7.80
C SER A 474 7.89 -11.07 -9.25
N VAL A 475 7.60 -12.34 -9.48
CA VAL A 475 7.30 -12.90 -10.79
C VAL A 475 5.81 -12.73 -11.09
N SER A 476 5.52 -12.20 -12.28
CA SER A 476 4.18 -12.19 -12.88
C SER A 476 4.28 -12.81 -14.27
N THR A 477 3.85 -14.07 -14.41
CA THR A 477 4.03 -14.84 -15.65
C THR A 477 2.72 -15.18 -16.35
N GLY A 478 2.75 -15.23 -17.68
CA GLY A 478 1.69 -15.79 -18.51
C GLY A 478 0.39 -15.00 -18.42
N ALA A 479 -0.72 -15.65 -18.06
CA ALA A 479 -2.04 -15.00 -17.97
C ALA A 479 -2.04 -13.75 -17.09
N GLN A 480 -1.33 -13.77 -15.95
CA GLN A 480 -1.24 -12.59 -15.07
C GLN A 480 -0.61 -11.38 -15.76
N ALA A 481 0.42 -11.59 -16.60
CA ALA A 481 1.05 -10.49 -17.34
C ALA A 481 0.07 -9.85 -18.35
N TYR A 482 -0.73 -10.66 -19.05
CA TYR A 482 -1.81 -10.15 -19.91
C TYR A 482 -2.87 -9.40 -19.12
N TRP A 483 -3.27 -9.91 -17.95
CA TRP A 483 -4.24 -9.23 -17.09
C TRP A 483 -3.71 -7.88 -16.60
N ASN A 484 -2.44 -7.79 -16.22
CA ASN A 484 -1.80 -6.53 -15.84
C ASN A 484 -1.81 -5.53 -17.01
N ALA A 485 -1.58 -6.02 -18.23
CA ALA A 485 -1.63 -5.17 -19.42
C ALA A 485 -3.03 -4.60 -19.68
N LEU A 486 -4.06 -5.45 -19.59
CA LEU A 486 -5.47 -5.05 -19.68
C LEU A 486 -5.90 -4.14 -18.52
N ALA A 487 -5.28 -4.25 -17.36
CA ALA A 487 -5.64 -3.45 -16.19
C ALA A 487 -5.01 -2.05 -16.21
N ALA A 488 -3.76 -1.92 -16.68
CA ALA A 488 -2.95 -0.73 -16.44
C ALA A 488 -1.97 -0.32 -17.55
N ILE A 489 -1.79 -1.07 -18.66
CA ILE A 489 -0.79 -0.74 -19.70
C ILE A 489 -1.41 -0.20 -20.97
N LEU A 490 -2.53 -0.78 -21.41
CA LEU A 490 -3.21 -0.34 -22.64
C LEU A 490 -3.60 1.16 -22.55
N PRO A 491 -3.64 1.89 -23.67
CA PRO A 491 -3.79 3.34 -23.64
C PRO A 491 -5.02 3.83 -22.87
N ASP A 492 -6.15 3.14 -23.00
CA ASP A 492 -7.45 3.49 -22.41
C ASP A 492 -7.62 3.03 -20.95
N THR A 493 -6.57 2.51 -20.32
CA THR A 493 -6.61 2.04 -18.93
C THR A 493 -6.42 3.19 -17.93
N ARG A 494 -7.05 3.04 -16.75
CA ARG A 494 -7.00 4.05 -15.67
C ARG A 494 -6.07 3.67 -14.51
N GLY A 495 -5.71 2.39 -14.42
CA GLY A 495 -4.84 1.82 -13.39
C GLY A 495 -3.42 2.37 -13.43
N ILE A 496 -2.66 2.20 -12.35
CA ILE A 496 -1.20 2.41 -12.33
C ILE A 496 -0.49 1.04 -12.32
N LEU A 497 0.64 0.94 -13.02
CA LEU A 497 1.57 -0.18 -12.89
C LEU A 497 2.84 0.27 -12.15
N ILE A 498 3.05 -0.29 -10.97
CA ILE A 498 4.25 -0.08 -10.15
C ILE A 498 5.04 -1.39 -10.12
N MET A 499 6.31 -1.33 -10.50
CA MET A 499 7.20 -2.50 -10.46
C MET A 499 8.32 -2.28 -9.46
N THR A 500 8.68 -3.31 -8.71
CA THR A 500 9.85 -3.23 -7.83
C THR A 500 11.14 -3.61 -8.55
N SER A 501 12.30 -3.15 -8.06
CA SER A 501 13.63 -3.44 -8.62
C SER A 501 13.96 -4.94 -8.75
N LYS A 502 13.31 -5.79 -7.96
CA LYS A 502 13.47 -7.26 -7.99
C LYS A 502 12.43 -7.97 -8.86
N SER A 503 11.40 -7.28 -9.33
CA SER A 503 10.28 -7.86 -10.05
C SER A 503 10.58 -8.20 -11.50
N SER A 504 9.77 -9.09 -12.07
CA SER A 504 9.79 -9.41 -13.50
C SER A 504 8.39 -9.78 -13.98
N MET A 505 7.93 -9.17 -15.08
CA MET A 505 6.68 -9.51 -15.74
C MET A 505 6.96 -10.10 -17.12
N ILE A 506 6.57 -11.35 -17.35
CA ILE A 506 6.97 -12.11 -18.55
C ILE A 506 5.84 -12.98 -19.10
N LEU A 507 5.93 -13.37 -20.37
CA LEU A 507 5.00 -14.37 -20.95
C LEU A 507 5.54 -15.78 -20.79
N THR A 508 6.83 -15.98 -21.11
CA THR A 508 7.51 -17.27 -21.09
C THR A 508 8.78 -17.17 -20.27
N GLY A 509 9.02 -18.15 -19.38
CA GLY A 509 10.25 -18.19 -18.59
C GLY A 509 11.51 -18.33 -19.46
N TYR A 510 12.61 -17.69 -19.06
CA TYR A 510 13.84 -17.65 -19.85
C TYR A 510 14.39 -19.03 -20.26
N ARG A 511 14.30 -20.04 -19.38
CA ARG A 511 14.69 -21.43 -19.71
C ARG A 511 13.78 -22.05 -20.76
N ALA A 512 12.48 -21.83 -20.65
CA ALA A 512 11.50 -22.36 -21.60
C ALA A 512 11.65 -21.69 -22.97
N LEU A 513 11.97 -20.39 -23.00
CA LEU A 513 12.24 -19.66 -24.24
C LEU A 513 13.48 -20.21 -24.96
N VAL A 514 14.57 -20.45 -24.23
CA VAL A 514 15.77 -21.08 -24.83
C VAL A 514 15.48 -22.49 -25.31
N ALA A 515 14.74 -23.29 -24.53
CA ALA A 515 14.34 -24.63 -24.95
C ALA A 515 13.55 -24.60 -26.27
N ALA A 516 12.64 -23.63 -26.44
CA ALA A 516 11.83 -23.49 -27.64
C ALA A 516 12.64 -23.00 -28.85
N LEU A 517 13.57 -22.06 -28.66
CA LEU A 517 14.37 -21.47 -29.74
C LEU A 517 15.57 -22.36 -30.13
N GLN A 518 16.09 -23.15 -29.19
CA GLN A 518 17.24 -24.01 -29.38
C GLN A 518 16.85 -25.47 -29.13
N SER A 519 15.91 -25.97 -29.93
CA SER A 519 15.34 -27.33 -29.79
C SER A 519 16.34 -28.47 -29.90
N HIS A 520 17.54 -28.21 -30.46
CA HIS A 520 18.64 -29.16 -30.54
C HIS A 520 19.40 -29.33 -29.21
N LEU A 521 19.21 -28.42 -28.23
CA LEU A 521 19.88 -28.51 -26.94
C LEU A 521 19.25 -29.60 -26.07
N HIS A 522 20.11 -30.38 -25.40
CA HIS A 522 19.66 -31.35 -24.42
C HIS A 522 19.16 -30.65 -23.14
N SER A 523 18.23 -31.29 -22.43
CA SER A 523 17.60 -30.70 -21.23
C SER A 523 18.58 -30.30 -20.12
N LEU A 524 19.73 -30.99 -20.06
CA LEU A 524 20.84 -30.73 -19.14
C LEU A 524 21.57 -29.41 -19.47
N ASP A 525 21.63 -29.05 -20.75
CA ASP A 525 22.39 -27.89 -21.23
C ASP A 525 21.56 -26.60 -21.25
N ILE A 526 20.22 -26.72 -21.28
CA ILE A 526 19.29 -25.58 -21.34
C ILE A 526 19.59 -24.56 -20.24
N GLN A 527 19.86 -25.01 -19.01
CA GLN A 527 20.13 -24.07 -17.91
C GLN A 527 21.43 -23.27 -18.13
N GLN A 528 22.47 -23.92 -18.65
CA GLN A 528 23.74 -23.25 -18.93
C GLN A 528 23.60 -22.29 -20.12
N ALA A 529 22.96 -22.74 -21.21
CA ALA A 529 22.66 -21.91 -22.37
C ALA A 529 21.80 -20.69 -21.99
N ALA A 530 20.76 -20.90 -21.19
CA ALA A 530 19.86 -19.83 -20.76
C ALA A 530 20.54 -18.81 -19.86
N LYS A 531 21.47 -19.22 -18.97
CA LYS A 531 22.28 -18.26 -18.20
C LYS A 531 23.27 -17.48 -19.07
N LYS A 532 23.77 -18.08 -20.16
CA LYS A 532 24.66 -17.39 -21.10
C LYS A 532 23.91 -16.33 -21.91
N ILE A 533 22.70 -16.64 -22.36
CA ILE A 533 21.86 -15.73 -23.16
C ILE A 533 21.21 -14.65 -22.26
N TYR A 534 20.75 -15.04 -21.07
CA TYR A 534 20.05 -14.18 -20.11
C TYR A 534 20.78 -14.19 -18.75
N PRO A 535 21.88 -13.44 -18.60
CA PRO A 535 22.71 -13.46 -17.39
C PRO A 535 21.96 -13.03 -16.12
N ASP A 536 21.00 -12.09 -16.23
CA ASP A 536 20.13 -11.64 -15.13
C ASP A 536 18.79 -12.40 -15.08
N GLY A 537 18.69 -13.53 -15.78
CA GLY A 537 17.52 -14.40 -15.79
C GLY A 537 16.24 -13.70 -16.24
N LEU A 538 15.19 -13.75 -15.40
CA LEU A 538 13.87 -13.19 -15.73
C LEU A 538 13.90 -11.67 -15.91
N LYS A 539 14.83 -10.96 -15.24
CA LYS A 539 14.94 -9.50 -15.36
C LYS A 539 15.45 -9.06 -16.72
N CYS A 540 16.21 -9.90 -17.43
CA CYS A 540 16.59 -9.62 -18.83
C CYS A 540 15.35 -9.51 -19.72
N LEU A 541 14.35 -10.36 -19.49
CA LEU A 541 13.16 -10.46 -20.33
C LEU A 541 12.04 -9.51 -19.95
N GLY A 542 11.93 -9.18 -18.66
CA GLY A 542 10.77 -8.45 -18.16
C GLY A 542 11.01 -7.66 -16.88
N GLY A 543 12.24 -7.24 -16.61
CA GLY A 543 12.53 -6.32 -15.52
C GLY A 543 12.15 -4.88 -15.87
N TYR A 544 11.90 -4.05 -14.85
CA TYR A 544 11.60 -2.63 -15.05
C TYR A 544 12.71 -1.91 -15.81
N SER A 545 13.95 -1.96 -15.31
CA SER A 545 15.06 -1.17 -15.87
C SER A 545 15.43 -1.54 -17.30
N ASN A 546 15.19 -2.79 -17.70
CA ASN A 546 15.59 -3.31 -19.00
C ASN A 546 14.48 -3.20 -20.05
N VAL A 547 13.20 -3.22 -19.63
CA VAL A 547 12.06 -3.36 -20.55
C VAL A 547 10.96 -2.36 -20.21
N PHE A 548 10.27 -2.54 -19.07
CA PHE A 548 8.99 -1.86 -18.81
C PHE A 548 9.10 -0.38 -18.44
N GLY A 549 10.24 0.05 -17.87
CA GLY A 549 10.54 1.45 -17.64
C GLY A 549 10.81 2.15 -18.97
N PRO A 550 11.85 1.74 -19.72
CA PRO A 550 12.21 2.36 -21.00
C PRO A 550 11.10 2.38 -22.05
N ASN A 551 10.26 1.33 -22.16
CA ASN A 551 9.17 1.29 -23.14
C ASN A 551 7.91 2.08 -22.70
N GLY A 552 7.88 2.61 -21.47
CA GLY A 552 6.76 3.39 -20.94
C GLY A 552 5.49 2.57 -20.65
N GLU A 553 5.62 1.27 -20.40
CA GLU A 553 4.50 0.42 -19.96
C GLU A 553 4.33 0.45 -18.44
N ALA A 554 5.43 0.46 -17.67
CA ALA A 554 5.39 0.70 -16.23
C ALA A 554 5.52 2.20 -15.91
N MET A 555 4.66 2.69 -15.02
CA MET A 555 4.63 4.10 -14.65
C MET A 555 5.67 4.44 -13.60
N CYS A 556 5.93 3.52 -12.66
CA CYS A 556 6.80 3.79 -11.52
C CYS A 556 7.70 2.59 -11.20
N LEU A 557 8.96 2.91 -10.89
CA LEU A 557 9.88 2.03 -10.19
C LEU A 557 9.75 2.25 -8.68
N ALA A 558 9.75 1.16 -7.94
CA ALA A 558 9.97 1.16 -6.50
C ALA A 558 11.21 0.31 -6.17
N SER A 559 12.00 0.71 -5.18
CA SER A 559 13.16 -0.08 -4.74
C SER A 559 12.71 -1.38 -4.07
N ASN A 560 11.58 -1.35 -3.37
CA ASN A 560 11.00 -2.46 -2.63
C ASN A 560 9.47 -2.31 -2.48
N ILE A 561 8.83 -3.32 -1.90
CA ILE A 561 7.37 -3.34 -1.71
C ILE A 561 6.84 -2.24 -0.78
N GLN A 562 7.63 -1.76 0.18
CA GLN A 562 7.22 -0.66 1.05
C GLN A 562 7.12 0.64 0.24
N GLU A 563 8.14 0.96 -0.56
CA GLU A 563 8.11 2.11 -1.45
C GLU A 563 6.99 1.99 -2.50
N ALA A 564 6.71 0.78 -3.01
CA ALA A 564 5.57 0.56 -3.90
C ALA A 564 4.23 0.88 -3.22
N CYS A 565 4.07 0.54 -1.93
CA CYS A 565 2.90 0.93 -1.14
C CYS A 565 2.86 2.45 -0.91
N GLU A 566 3.99 3.09 -0.63
CA GLU A 566 4.07 4.55 -0.47
C GLU A 566 3.65 5.29 -1.76
N ILE A 567 4.13 4.83 -2.93
CA ILE A 567 3.72 5.34 -4.25
C ILE A 567 2.22 5.11 -4.48
N LEU A 568 1.70 3.91 -4.20
CA LEU A 568 0.29 3.58 -4.36
C LEU A 568 -0.62 4.46 -3.48
N LEU A 569 -0.22 4.74 -2.24
CA LEU A 569 -1.01 5.61 -1.35
C LEU A 569 -0.93 7.08 -1.77
N LEU A 570 0.22 7.55 -2.26
CA LEU A 570 0.34 8.89 -2.84
C LEU A 570 -0.56 9.02 -4.08
N HIS A 571 -0.59 7.99 -4.93
CA HIS A 571 -1.49 7.91 -6.07
C HIS A 571 -2.97 7.99 -5.65
N HIS A 572 -3.37 7.24 -4.62
CA HIS A 572 -4.73 7.30 -4.06
C HIS A 572 -5.04 8.65 -3.42
N TYR A 573 -4.08 9.30 -2.79
CA TYR A 573 -4.27 10.65 -2.25
C TYR A 573 -4.74 11.61 -3.35
N TYR A 574 -4.12 11.59 -4.53
CA TYR A 574 -4.52 12.45 -5.64
C TYR A 574 -5.81 12.04 -6.34
N SER A 575 -6.29 10.81 -6.16
CA SER A 575 -7.30 10.26 -7.07
C SER A 575 -8.50 9.58 -6.48
N ALA A 576 -8.46 9.31 -5.18
CA ALA A 576 -9.60 8.76 -4.49
C ALA A 576 -10.82 9.67 -4.71
N LEU A 577 -11.95 9.06 -5.00
CA LEU A 577 -13.23 9.72 -5.13
C LEU A 577 -14.01 9.55 -3.83
N ARG A 578 -14.70 10.60 -3.37
CA ARG A 578 -15.70 10.43 -2.33
C ARG A 578 -16.88 9.68 -2.95
N LYS A 579 -17.61 8.90 -2.14
CA LYS A 579 -18.81 8.22 -2.61
C LYS A 579 -19.81 9.24 -3.17
N GLY A 580 -20.16 9.09 -4.45
CA GLY A 580 -21.07 9.98 -5.19
C GLY A 580 -20.35 10.97 -6.11
N ASP A 581 -19.06 11.21 -5.91
CA ASP A 581 -18.31 12.14 -6.77
C ASP A 581 -17.96 11.48 -8.11
N LYS A 582 -18.06 12.25 -9.20
CA LYS A 582 -17.64 11.82 -10.55
C LYS A 582 -16.16 12.06 -10.82
N ILE A 583 -15.52 12.94 -10.04
CA ILE A 583 -14.13 13.37 -10.21
C ILE A 583 -13.54 13.79 -8.86
N ALA A 584 -12.22 13.69 -8.68
CA ALA A 584 -11.58 14.02 -7.41
C ALA A 584 -11.81 15.50 -7.05
N THR A 585 -12.31 15.71 -5.83
CA THR A 585 -12.56 17.03 -5.27
C THR A 585 -11.37 17.56 -4.46
N SER A 586 -11.49 18.79 -3.99
CA SER A 586 -10.51 19.48 -3.16
C SER A 586 -9.96 18.61 -2.02
N ARG A 587 -8.65 18.67 -1.83
CA ARG A 587 -7.97 18.07 -0.68
C ARG A 587 -7.77 19.11 0.42
N PRO A 588 -7.93 18.72 1.69
CA PRO A 588 -7.61 19.61 2.79
C PRO A 588 -6.09 19.79 2.89
N ILE A 589 -5.63 21.03 2.93
CA ILE A 589 -4.19 21.37 2.97
C ILE A 589 -3.89 22.13 4.25
N ASN A 590 -2.83 21.71 4.94
CA ASN A 590 -2.32 22.41 6.11
C ASN A 590 -1.24 23.41 5.71
N ILE A 591 -1.65 24.64 5.41
CA ILE A 591 -0.74 25.74 5.07
C ILE A 591 -0.12 26.30 6.38
N SER A 592 0.66 25.52 7.13
CA SER A 592 1.33 25.99 8.38
C SER A 592 2.84 25.94 8.37
N LYS A 593 3.51 25.55 7.28
CA LYS A 593 4.97 25.56 7.19
C LYS A 593 5.42 26.12 5.86
N ASN A 594 6.07 27.28 5.92
CA ASN A 594 6.85 27.95 4.88
C ASN A 594 6.26 27.84 3.46
N SER A 595 5.38 28.79 3.14
CA SER A 595 5.23 29.24 1.75
C SER A 595 6.61 29.69 1.26
N GLY A 596 7.35 28.79 0.61
CA GLY A 596 8.45 29.23 -0.24
C GLY A 596 7.84 30.24 -1.20
N THR A 597 8.32 31.48 -1.16
CA THR A 597 7.96 32.49 -2.15
C THR A 597 8.32 31.92 -3.51
N VAL A 598 7.30 31.54 -4.27
CA VAL A 598 7.42 31.20 -5.69
C VAL A 598 8.14 32.38 -6.34
N ASN A 599 9.33 32.15 -6.89
CA ASN A 599 10.12 33.22 -7.49
C ASN A 599 9.54 33.55 -8.86
N ILE A 600 8.56 34.45 -8.86
CA ILE A 600 7.81 34.90 -10.04
C ILE A 600 8.76 35.34 -11.17
N ASP A 601 9.87 36.01 -10.83
CA ASP A 601 10.85 36.47 -11.82
C ASP A 601 11.54 35.30 -12.54
N LEU A 602 11.85 34.21 -11.82
CA LEU A 602 12.41 32.99 -12.43
C LEU A 602 11.41 32.32 -13.37
N ILE A 603 10.13 32.25 -13.00
CA ILE A 603 9.08 31.66 -13.86
C ILE A 603 8.91 32.45 -15.13
N SER A 604 8.79 33.78 -15.00
CA SER A 604 8.64 34.68 -16.15
C SER A 604 9.84 34.61 -17.08
N LYS A 605 11.05 34.43 -16.52
CA LYS A 605 12.26 34.19 -17.32
C LYS A 605 12.21 32.86 -18.07
N GLU A 606 11.81 31.76 -17.43
CA GLU A 606 11.70 30.45 -18.09
C GLU A 606 10.61 30.46 -19.18
N ILE A 607 9.48 31.13 -18.97
CA ILE A 607 8.45 31.33 -20.01
C ILE A 607 9.01 32.12 -21.19
N GLN A 608 9.76 33.21 -20.95
CA GLN A 608 10.42 33.96 -22.03
C GLN A 608 11.45 33.11 -22.78
N ASN A 609 12.14 32.20 -22.09
CA ASN A 609 13.06 31.26 -22.74
C ASN A 609 12.29 30.29 -23.66
N ILE A 610 11.13 29.77 -23.23
CA ILE A 610 10.24 28.96 -24.10
C ILE A 610 9.85 29.74 -25.35
N GLN A 611 9.39 30.99 -25.19
CA GLN A 611 8.95 31.84 -26.30
C GLN A 611 10.07 32.12 -27.31
N LYS A 612 11.32 32.22 -26.83
CA LYS A 612 12.51 32.40 -27.66
C LYS A 612 13.08 31.09 -28.23
N GLY A 613 12.53 29.93 -27.86
CA GLY A 613 13.08 28.62 -28.24
C GLY A 613 14.44 28.32 -27.62
N ALA A 614 14.72 28.88 -26.44
CA ALA A 614 15.93 28.59 -25.67
C ALA A 614 15.76 27.33 -24.79
N ILE A 615 16.85 26.87 -24.17
CA ILE A 615 16.82 25.76 -23.20
C ILE A 615 16.09 26.20 -21.92
N VAL A 616 15.21 25.34 -21.41
CA VAL A 616 14.30 25.66 -20.29
C VAL A 616 14.34 24.56 -19.24
N LYS A 617 14.21 24.95 -17.98
CA LYS A 617 14.03 24.01 -16.85
C LYS A 617 12.55 23.84 -16.55
N ARG A 618 11.90 22.87 -17.22
CA ARG A 618 10.46 22.60 -17.08
C ARG A 618 10.07 22.23 -15.65
N GLU A 619 10.98 21.58 -14.91
CA GLU A 619 10.78 21.18 -13.53
C GLU A 619 10.55 22.39 -12.61
N LEU A 620 11.26 23.51 -12.85
CA LEU A 620 11.06 24.74 -12.07
C LEU A 620 9.66 25.33 -12.27
N LEU A 621 9.10 25.23 -13.48
CA LEU A 621 7.74 25.66 -13.77
C LEU A 621 6.71 24.76 -13.06
N LEU A 622 6.95 23.45 -13.05
CA LEU A 622 6.06 22.49 -12.37
C LEU A 622 6.12 22.63 -10.84
N GLU A 623 7.32 22.82 -10.28
CA GLU A 623 7.51 23.09 -8.85
C GLU A 623 6.80 24.37 -8.41
N ALA A 624 6.78 25.39 -9.27
CA ALA A 624 6.07 26.64 -9.01
C ALA A 624 4.54 26.50 -9.01
N LEU A 625 4.00 25.55 -9.79
CA LEU A 625 2.57 25.26 -9.82
C LEU A 625 2.14 24.36 -8.65
N GLN A 626 3.06 23.60 -8.05
CA GLN A 626 2.74 22.70 -6.96
C GLN A 626 2.37 23.49 -5.70
N THR A 627 1.28 23.08 -5.05
CA THR A 627 0.79 23.76 -3.86
C THR A 627 1.77 23.59 -2.69
N PRO A 628 2.24 24.68 -2.06
CA PRO A 628 3.16 24.59 -0.93
C PRO A 628 2.59 23.79 0.24
N GLY A 629 3.41 22.90 0.82
CA GLY A 629 3.01 22.06 1.96
C GLY A 629 2.11 20.86 1.60
N SER A 630 1.79 20.66 0.31
CA SER A 630 1.15 19.43 -0.17
C SER A 630 2.13 18.26 -0.20
N PRO A 631 1.64 17.00 -0.28
CA PRO A 631 2.47 15.86 -0.65
C PRO A 631 3.25 16.10 -1.95
N PRO A 632 4.40 15.43 -2.18
CA PRO A 632 5.21 15.60 -3.38
C PRO A 632 4.42 15.21 -4.63
N ALA A 633 4.71 15.87 -5.76
CA ALA A 633 4.19 15.46 -7.05
C ALA A 633 4.63 14.02 -7.37
N LEU A 634 3.68 13.18 -7.76
CA LEU A 634 3.97 11.82 -8.20
C LEU A 634 4.32 11.85 -9.69
N VAL A 635 5.60 11.66 -10.00
CA VAL A 635 6.08 11.60 -11.40
C VAL A 635 5.81 10.22 -11.98
N LEU A 636 5.09 10.18 -13.10
CA LEU A 636 4.77 8.97 -13.84
C LEU A 636 5.65 8.87 -15.09
N TRP A 637 6.03 7.65 -15.46
CA TRP A 637 6.82 7.33 -16.65
C TRP A 637 8.16 8.08 -16.73
N LYS A 638 8.78 8.38 -15.58
CA LYS A 638 10.04 9.11 -15.49
C LYS A 638 11.15 8.51 -16.36
N ASP A 639 11.20 7.18 -16.45
CA ASP A 639 12.23 6.43 -17.15
C ASP A 639 11.80 6.01 -18.57
N ALA A 640 10.61 6.42 -19.03
CA ALA A 640 10.18 6.14 -20.39
C ALA A 640 11.11 6.86 -21.37
N VAL A 641 11.56 6.14 -22.39
CA VAL A 641 12.48 6.63 -23.41
C VAL A 641 11.79 6.57 -24.76
N GLY A 642 11.80 7.66 -25.52
CA GLY A 642 11.27 7.67 -26.88
C GLY A 642 11.98 6.66 -27.79
N TYR A 643 11.25 6.08 -28.75
CA TYR A 643 11.73 5.06 -29.70
C TYR A 643 13.07 5.38 -30.37
N GLN A 644 13.37 6.67 -30.60
CA GLN A 644 14.60 7.11 -31.26
C GLN A 644 15.88 6.78 -30.49
N LYS A 645 15.85 6.61 -29.16
CA LYS A 645 17.05 6.25 -28.38
C LYS A 645 17.40 4.76 -28.45
N ALA A 646 16.43 3.90 -28.78
CA ALA A 646 16.63 2.45 -28.79
C ALA A 646 17.30 1.93 -30.07
N SER A 647 17.11 2.59 -31.22
CA SER A 647 17.67 2.15 -32.51
C SER A 647 19.04 2.73 -32.85
N CYS A 648 19.51 3.74 -32.10
CA CYS A 648 20.78 4.41 -32.35
C CYS A 648 22.03 3.59 -31.97
N ASN A 649 21.89 2.38 -31.42
CA ASN A 649 23.05 1.56 -31.09
C ASN A 649 23.57 0.69 -32.25
N GLU A 650 22.84 0.50 -33.36
CA GLU A 650 23.27 -0.46 -34.39
C GLU A 650 23.22 0.00 -35.87
N SER A 651 22.56 1.11 -36.23
CA SER A 651 22.56 1.58 -37.64
C SER A 651 23.35 2.89 -37.85
N LYS A 652 24.51 2.78 -38.49
CA LYS A 652 25.37 3.92 -38.90
C LYS A 652 24.73 4.85 -39.96
N THR A 653 23.53 4.55 -40.45
CA THR A 653 22.92 5.22 -41.61
C THR A 653 21.83 6.23 -41.25
N CYS A 654 21.31 6.25 -40.02
CA CYS A 654 20.32 7.24 -39.59
C CYS A 654 20.95 8.36 -38.75
N ARG A 655 21.97 9.03 -39.28
CA ARG A 655 22.34 10.37 -38.79
C ARG A 655 21.44 11.41 -39.43
N SER A 656 20.17 11.45 -39.03
CA SER A 656 19.45 12.72 -39.16
C SER A 656 19.94 13.62 -38.03
N GLY A 657 20.80 14.59 -38.35
CA GLY A 657 21.38 15.54 -37.41
C GLY A 657 20.38 16.58 -36.87
N LEU A 658 19.08 16.26 -36.88
CA LEU A 658 17.98 17.06 -36.35
C LEU A 658 17.46 16.37 -35.09
N MET A 659 18.34 16.09 -34.14
CA MET A 659 17.94 15.51 -32.86
C MET A 659 17.31 16.61 -32.00
N SER A 660 16.06 16.39 -31.58
CA SER A 660 15.52 17.09 -30.42
C SER A 660 16.40 16.71 -29.22
N GLN A 661 17.16 17.69 -28.70
CA GLN A 661 17.88 17.55 -27.43
C GLN A 661 16.92 17.62 -26.22
N ASP A 662 15.62 17.78 -26.45
CA ASP A 662 14.66 18.00 -25.37
C ASP A 662 14.31 16.72 -24.61
N PRO A 663 14.11 16.82 -23.28
CA PRO A 663 13.66 15.71 -22.47
C PRO A 663 12.23 15.26 -22.86
N ASN A 664 11.94 13.96 -22.68
CA ASN A 664 10.63 13.35 -22.96
C ASN A 664 9.49 14.08 -22.23
N THR A 665 8.24 13.85 -22.66
CA THR A 665 7.04 14.34 -21.96
C THR A 665 7.09 14.03 -20.46
N ILE A 666 6.87 15.05 -19.61
CA ILE A 666 6.75 14.90 -18.16
C ILE A 666 5.28 14.74 -17.81
N VAL A 667 4.96 13.74 -16.98
CA VAL A 667 3.60 13.53 -16.46
C VAL A 667 3.65 13.45 -14.94
N GLN A 668 2.79 14.20 -14.25
CA GLN A 668 2.74 14.24 -12.79
C GLN A 668 1.30 14.27 -12.26
N GLU A 669 1.03 13.55 -11.18
CA GLU A 669 -0.13 13.81 -10.33
C GLU A 669 0.31 14.74 -9.19
N MET A 670 -0.35 15.89 -9.03
CA MET A 670 -0.01 16.85 -7.99
C MET A 670 -1.22 17.67 -7.52
N LEU A 671 -1.06 18.43 -6.45
CA LEU A 671 -2.03 19.44 -6.02
C LEU A 671 -1.68 20.81 -6.57
N ILE A 672 -2.63 21.44 -7.28
CA ILE A 672 -2.56 22.86 -7.66
C ILE A 672 -3.75 23.57 -7.00
N GLY A 673 -3.48 24.59 -6.18
CA GLY A 673 -4.46 25.09 -5.21
C GLY A 673 -4.92 23.98 -4.27
N SER A 674 -6.23 23.72 -4.22
CA SER A 674 -6.78 22.58 -3.45
C SER A 674 -7.05 21.35 -4.31
N GLN A 675 -6.85 21.41 -5.63
CA GLN A 675 -7.36 20.43 -6.58
C GLN A 675 -6.27 19.45 -7.05
N PRO A 676 -6.48 18.14 -6.89
CA PRO A 676 -5.62 17.15 -7.54
C PRO A 676 -5.71 17.30 -9.05
N THR A 677 -4.57 17.31 -9.74
CA THR A 677 -4.50 17.55 -11.18
C THR A 677 -3.50 16.61 -11.82
N MET A 678 -3.88 16.02 -12.96
CA MET A 678 -2.96 15.34 -13.87
C MET A 678 -2.28 16.38 -14.74
N VAL A 679 -0.99 16.63 -14.52
CA VAL A 679 -0.20 17.61 -15.26
C VAL A 679 0.62 16.91 -16.33
N ILE A 680 0.51 17.39 -17.57
CA ILE A 680 1.22 16.90 -18.73
C ILE A 680 2.03 18.06 -19.29
N PHE A 681 3.36 17.91 -19.32
CA PHE A 681 4.27 18.87 -19.94
C PHE A 681 5.01 18.18 -21.10
N PRO A 682 4.54 18.35 -22.36
CA PRO A 682 5.19 17.78 -23.53
C PRO A 682 6.60 18.36 -23.77
N PRO A 683 7.44 17.75 -24.63
CA PRO A 683 8.70 18.37 -25.05
C PRO A 683 8.44 19.72 -25.73
N LEU A 684 9.47 20.60 -25.77
CA LEU A 684 9.32 21.92 -26.39
C LEU A 684 9.32 21.85 -27.93
N GLY A 685 10.00 20.84 -28.48
CA GLY A 685 9.95 20.44 -29.89
C GLY A 685 8.69 19.63 -30.28
N PRO A 686 8.61 19.18 -31.55
CA PRO A 686 7.47 18.43 -32.03
C PRO A 686 7.34 17.08 -31.31
N LEU A 687 6.09 16.62 -31.12
CA LEU A 687 5.82 15.36 -30.43
C LEU A 687 6.33 14.18 -31.26
N THR A 688 7.11 13.30 -30.63
CA THR A 688 7.48 11.99 -31.19
C THR A 688 6.30 11.01 -31.09
N PRO A 689 6.38 9.81 -31.70
CA PRO A 689 5.34 8.80 -31.53
C PRO A 689 5.17 8.37 -30.08
N ALA A 690 6.28 8.29 -29.33
CA ALA A 690 6.28 7.93 -27.91
C ALA A 690 5.65 9.03 -27.05
N ASP A 691 6.02 10.30 -27.29
CA ASP A 691 5.41 11.44 -26.58
C ASP A 691 3.90 11.48 -26.82
N SER A 692 3.48 11.30 -28.08
CA SER A 692 2.07 11.34 -28.45
C SER A 692 1.26 10.27 -27.72
N LEU A 693 1.79 9.05 -27.64
CA LEU A 693 1.16 7.95 -26.91
C LEU A 693 1.16 8.20 -25.39
N LEU A 694 2.23 8.76 -24.85
CA LEU A 694 2.35 9.07 -23.43
C LEU A 694 1.36 10.16 -22.98
N VAL A 695 1.19 11.21 -23.79
CA VAL A 695 0.15 12.24 -23.60
C VAL A 695 -1.25 11.60 -23.58
N ALA A 696 -1.55 10.74 -24.56
CA ALA A 696 -2.85 10.06 -24.61
C ALA A 696 -3.09 9.16 -23.38
N LYS A 697 -2.10 8.35 -23.00
CA LYS A 697 -2.14 7.50 -21.79
C LYS A 697 -2.42 8.32 -20.52
N ALA A 698 -1.79 9.48 -20.37
CA ALA A 698 -2.00 10.35 -19.22
C ALA A 698 -3.43 10.90 -19.15
N ILE A 699 -4.02 11.30 -20.29
CA ILE A 699 -5.40 11.78 -20.36
C ILE A 699 -6.41 10.67 -20.01
N TYR A 700 -6.22 9.46 -20.55
CA TYR A 700 -7.06 8.31 -20.20
C TYR A 700 -6.95 7.95 -18.72
N LYS A 701 -5.74 8.04 -18.16
CA LYS A 701 -5.52 7.78 -16.73
C LYS A 701 -6.27 8.76 -15.82
N ALA A 702 -6.42 10.01 -16.25
CA ALA A 702 -7.16 11.03 -15.51
C ALA A 702 -8.69 10.95 -15.72
N ASN A 703 -9.15 10.22 -16.74
CA ASN A 703 -10.56 10.14 -17.12
C ASN A 703 -11.46 9.67 -15.95
N ARG A 704 -12.53 10.43 -15.66
CA ARG A 704 -13.43 10.21 -14.51
C ARG A 704 -12.73 10.10 -13.16
N ARG A 705 -11.59 10.79 -13.00
CA ARG A 705 -10.73 10.64 -11.83
C ARG A 705 -10.17 11.96 -11.35
N MET A 706 -9.60 12.79 -12.23
CA MET A 706 -9.10 14.12 -11.87
C MET A 706 -9.04 15.04 -13.10
N PRO A 707 -9.08 16.37 -12.91
CA PRO A 707 -8.82 17.32 -13.98
C PRO A 707 -7.46 17.13 -14.66
N VAL A 708 -7.37 17.51 -15.93
CA VAL A 708 -6.12 17.48 -16.72
C VAL A 708 -5.62 18.90 -16.96
N LEU A 709 -4.34 19.13 -16.72
CA LEU A 709 -3.59 20.30 -17.17
C LEU A 709 -2.56 19.88 -18.21
N ILE A 710 -2.62 20.45 -19.41
CA ILE A 710 -1.56 20.35 -20.42
C ILE A 710 -0.87 21.70 -20.50
N ILE A 711 0.41 21.78 -20.19
CA ILE A 711 1.15 23.05 -20.15
C ILE A 711 2.42 22.95 -20.99
N GLY A 712 2.67 23.94 -21.85
CA GLY A 712 3.94 24.01 -22.57
C GLY A 712 3.87 24.68 -23.94
N ASN A 713 4.78 24.26 -24.81
CA ASN A 713 4.91 24.71 -26.19
C ASN A 713 4.49 23.57 -27.14
N LEU A 714 3.38 23.72 -27.84
CA LEU A 714 2.77 22.66 -28.66
C LEU A 714 3.11 22.89 -30.14
N SER A 715 4.33 22.53 -30.52
CA SER A 715 4.96 22.95 -31.80
C SER A 715 4.72 22.04 -33.01
N GLY A 716 3.97 20.95 -32.86
CA GLY A 716 3.60 20.05 -33.96
C GLY A 716 3.92 18.58 -33.66
N PHE A 717 4.01 17.77 -34.71
CA PHE A 717 4.38 16.35 -34.67
C PHE A 717 5.62 16.08 -35.53
N ASN A 718 6.44 15.11 -35.12
CA ASN A 718 7.56 14.66 -35.96
C ASN A 718 7.07 13.91 -37.19
N SER A 719 7.51 14.30 -38.37
CA SER A 719 7.13 13.69 -39.64
C SER A 719 8.31 13.10 -40.42
N ASP A 720 9.45 12.88 -39.76
CA ASP A 720 10.58 12.20 -40.38
C ASP A 720 10.22 10.72 -40.68
N PRO A 721 10.87 10.09 -41.69
CA PRO A 721 10.54 8.73 -42.09
C PRO A 721 10.52 7.71 -40.95
N LEU A 722 11.43 7.82 -39.98
CA LEU A 722 11.51 6.90 -38.85
C LEU A 722 10.33 7.11 -37.89
N SER A 723 9.93 8.35 -37.60
CA SER A 723 8.72 8.60 -36.79
C SER A 723 7.45 8.11 -37.49
N MET A 724 7.35 8.30 -38.80
CA MET A 724 6.21 7.83 -39.59
C MET A 724 6.13 6.30 -39.64
N GLU A 725 7.26 5.61 -39.81
CA GLU A 725 7.38 4.15 -39.73
C GLU A 725 6.96 3.64 -38.33
N ASN A 726 7.36 4.37 -37.28
CA ASN A 726 6.97 4.09 -35.88
C ASN A 726 5.57 4.64 -35.52
N HIS A 727 4.66 4.62 -36.49
CA HIS A 727 3.23 4.86 -36.31
C HIS A 727 2.83 6.22 -35.74
N GLN A 728 3.58 7.30 -36.04
CA GLN A 728 3.26 8.67 -35.60
C GLN A 728 1.78 9.05 -35.78
N LEU A 729 1.18 8.72 -36.92
CA LEU A 729 -0.23 9.05 -37.20
C LEU A 729 -1.17 8.39 -36.20
N SER A 730 -0.96 7.12 -35.90
CA SER A 730 -1.80 6.40 -34.95
C SER A 730 -1.60 6.91 -33.52
N SER A 731 -0.36 7.22 -33.12
CA SER A 731 -0.05 7.75 -31.79
C SER A 731 -0.64 9.17 -31.60
N GLY A 732 -0.56 10.02 -32.62
CA GLY A 732 -1.18 11.35 -32.61
C GLY A 732 -2.71 11.27 -32.56
N ALA A 733 -3.32 10.34 -33.30
CA ALA A 733 -4.77 10.12 -33.27
C ALA A 733 -5.28 9.66 -31.90
N GLN A 734 -4.47 8.95 -31.10
CA GLN A 734 -4.84 8.60 -29.73
C GLN A 734 -5.04 9.82 -28.82
N ILE A 735 -4.35 10.94 -29.07
CA ILE A 735 -4.57 12.19 -28.31
C ILE A 735 -5.98 12.71 -28.55
N ALA A 736 -6.37 12.85 -29.83
CA ALA A 736 -7.70 13.32 -30.18
C ALA A 736 -8.80 12.43 -29.59
N ARG A 737 -8.62 11.10 -29.69
CA ARG A 737 -9.54 10.14 -29.09
C ARG A 737 -9.60 10.27 -27.57
N ALA A 738 -8.46 10.40 -26.90
CA ALA A 738 -8.40 10.56 -25.45
C ALA A 738 -9.10 11.84 -24.99
N ILE A 739 -8.99 12.96 -25.72
CA ILE A 739 -9.71 14.20 -25.40
C ILE A 739 -11.21 14.04 -25.58
N VAL A 740 -11.66 13.43 -26.69
CA VAL A 740 -13.08 13.20 -26.95
C VAL A 740 -13.71 12.30 -25.88
N GLU A 741 -13.01 11.26 -25.45
CA GLU A 741 -13.50 10.29 -24.46
C GLU A 741 -13.30 10.71 -23.00
N HIS A 742 -12.63 11.85 -22.75
CA HIS A 742 -12.36 12.31 -21.39
C HIS A 742 -13.59 12.98 -20.76
N GLU A 743 -13.98 12.48 -19.59
CA GLU A 743 -15.01 13.06 -18.74
C GLU A 743 -14.36 13.73 -17.53
N GLY A 744 -14.31 15.05 -17.59
CA GLY A 744 -13.70 15.91 -16.59
C GLY A 744 -13.20 17.22 -17.21
N PRO A 745 -12.82 18.22 -16.41
CA PRO A 745 -12.22 19.44 -16.92
C PRO A 745 -10.83 19.21 -17.54
N ILE A 746 -10.59 19.79 -18.72
CA ILE A 746 -9.27 19.83 -19.35
C ILE A 746 -8.89 21.29 -19.53
N THR A 747 -7.71 21.67 -19.03
CA THR A 747 -7.14 22.99 -19.25
C THR A 747 -5.84 22.86 -20.02
N ILE A 748 -5.68 23.65 -21.07
CA ILE A 748 -4.43 23.76 -21.83
C ILE A 748 -3.85 25.15 -21.62
N ILE A 749 -2.57 25.22 -21.25
CA ILE A 749 -1.80 26.45 -21.08
C ILE A 749 -0.72 26.51 -22.15
N ILE A 750 -0.85 27.47 -23.07
CA ILE A 750 0.14 27.76 -24.10
C ILE A 750 1.15 28.76 -23.55
N LEU A 751 2.40 28.30 -23.39
CA LEU A 751 3.51 29.14 -22.90
C LEU A 751 4.27 29.85 -24.03
N GLY A 752 4.18 29.34 -25.26
CA GLY A 752 4.91 29.89 -26.41
C GLY A 752 4.12 29.78 -27.71
N ARG A 753 3.92 28.57 -28.22
CA ARG A 753 3.22 28.37 -29.50
C ARG A 753 2.25 27.21 -29.46
N LEU A 754 1.20 27.31 -30.27
CA LEU A 754 0.28 26.22 -30.62
C LEU A 754 0.20 26.15 -32.15
N ILE A 755 0.71 25.08 -32.76
CA ILE A 755 0.98 25.02 -34.20
C ILE A 755 0.31 23.82 -34.89
N GLY A 756 -0.45 24.10 -35.95
CA GLY A 756 -0.82 23.12 -36.97
C GLY A 756 -1.53 21.88 -36.41
N GLY A 757 -0.92 20.70 -36.57
CA GLY A 757 -1.53 19.43 -36.15
C GLY A 757 -1.83 19.34 -34.66
N THR A 758 -1.01 19.96 -33.79
CA THR A 758 -1.29 19.95 -32.34
C THR A 758 -2.53 20.76 -32.03
N PHE A 759 -2.79 21.87 -32.73
CA PHE A 759 -4.04 22.62 -32.60
C PHE A 759 -5.26 21.73 -32.87
N VAL A 760 -5.21 20.89 -33.91
CA VAL A 760 -6.32 20.00 -34.27
C VAL A 760 -6.63 19.02 -33.14
N VAL A 761 -5.61 18.34 -32.59
CA VAL A 761 -5.81 17.34 -31.54
C VAL A 761 -6.05 17.92 -30.16
N PHE A 762 -5.88 19.24 -29.96
CA PHE A 762 -6.13 19.97 -28.72
C PHE A 762 -7.25 21.00 -28.85
N SER A 763 -8.05 20.91 -29.91
CA SER A 763 -9.11 21.87 -30.18
C SER A 763 -10.25 21.76 -29.17
N LYS A 764 -10.79 22.91 -28.75
CA LYS A 764 -12.02 23.01 -27.94
C LYS A 764 -13.23 22.32 -28.59
N GLN A 765 -13.18 22.12 -29.92
CA GLN A 765 -14.23 21.40 -30.65
C GLN A 765 -14.26 19.89 -30.34
N LEU A 766 -13.19 19.32 -29.77
CA LEU A 766 -13.15 17.90 -29.43
C LEU A 766 -13.87 17.59 -28.11
N ASN A 767 -13.92 18.55 -27.18
CA ASN A 767 -14.54 18.35 -25.88
C ASN A 767 -15.03 19.69 -25.29
N PRO A 768 -16.32 19.83 -24.93
CA PRO A 768 -16.87 21.07 -24.39
C PRO A 768 -16.28 21.49 -23.03
N THR A 769 -15.70 20.56 -22.27
CA THR A 769 -15.03 20.86 -20.99
C THR A 769 -13.59 21.36 -21.18
N LEU A 770 -13.07 21.29 -22.41
CA LEU A 770 -11.72 21.74 -22.73
C LEU A 770 -11.68 23.26 -22.82
N LYS A 771 -10.78 23.84 -22.05
CA LYS A 771 -10.48 25.27 -22.08
C LYS A 771 -9.01 25.53 -22.38
N ILE A 772 -8.72 26.61 -23.08
CA ILE A 772 -7.37 26.99 -23.51
C ILE A 772 -7.04 28.39 -22.99
N MET A 773 -5.95 28.49 -22.24
CA MET A 773 -5.33 29.72 -21.79
C MET A 773 -4.01 29.92 -22.54
N ALA A 774 -3.68 31.16 -22.90
CA ALA A 774 -2.39 31.50 -23.48
C ALA A 774 -1.71 32.60 -22.67
N VAL A 775 -0.40 32.46 -22.49
CA VAL A 775 0.41 33.52 -21.89
C VAL A 775 0.67 34.62 -22.92
N GLU A 776 0.68 35.88 -22.50
CA GLU A 776 1.07 37.02 -23.35
C GLU A 776 2.30 36.71 -24.22
N LYS A 777 2.29 37.18 -25.47
CA LYS A 777 3.33 36.92 -26.49
C LYS A 777 3.43 35.45 -26.94
N SER A 778 2.41 34.65 -26.68
CA SER A 778 2.26 33.35 -27.33
C SER A 778 1.66 33.50 -28.73
N HIS A 779 1.91 32.53 -29.61
CA HIS A 779 1.42 32.54 -30.99
C HIS A 779 0.60 31.29 -31.33
N ILE A 780 -0.55 31.49 -31.98
CA ILE A 780 -1.46 30.41 -32.39
C ILE A 780 -1.49 30.40 -33.92
N GLN A 781 -0.87 29.37 -34.53
CA GLN A 781 -0.48 29.39 -35.94
C GLN A 781 -0.84 28.08 -36.66
N VAL A 782 -1.10 28.16 -37.97
CA VAL A 782 -1.24 26.95 -38.81
C VAL A 782 0.13 26.32 -39.08
N VAL A 783 1.14 27.14 -39.34
CA VAL A 783 2.54 26.74 -39.56
C VAL A 783 3.41 27.72 -38.80
N GLY A 784 4.51 27.23 -38.20
CA GLY A 784 5.44 28.09 -37.48
C GLY A 784 6.04 29.16 -38.39
N ALA A 785 6.19 30.39 -37.86
CA ALA A 785 6.67 31.55 -38.60
C ALA A 785 7.99 31.32 -39.37
N GLN A 786 8.93 30.58 -38.76
CA GLN A 786 10.19 30.19 -39.39
C GLN A 786 9.98 29.42 -40.70
N VAL A 787 9.08 28.44 -40.68
CA VAL A 787 8.78 27.58 -41.84
C VAL A 787 7.96 28.35 -42.87
N ALA A 788 6.98 29.14 -42.41
CA ALA A 788 6.18 29.99 -43.29
C ALA A 788 7.05 30.93 -44.13
N VAL A 789 7.97 31.65 -43.49
CA VAL A 789 8.88 32.58 -44.18
C VAL A 789 9.81 31.85 -45.14
N LYS A 790 10.52 30.81 -44.67
CA LYS A 790 11.57 30.14 -45.45
C LYS A 790 11.07 29.25 -46.57
N VAL A 791 9.89 28.66 -46.42
CA VAL A 791 9.36 27.67 -47.37
C VAL A 791 8.16 28.23 -48.14
N LEU A 792 7.17 28.79 -47.44
CA LEU A 792 5.92 29.23 -48.08
C LEU A 792 6.08 30.60 -48.75
N PHE A 793 6.80 31.54 -48.13
CA PHE A 793 6.96 32.91 -48.63
C PHE A 793 8.26 33.13 -49.42
N HIS A 794 9.05 32.08 -49.67
CA HIS A 794 10.35 32.15 -50.33
C HIS A 794 10.33 32.99 -51.62
N LYS A 795 9.35 32.77 -52.52
CA LYS A 795 9.23 33.55 -53.77
C LYS A 795 9.01 35.04 -53.52
N ARG A 796 8.12 35.38 -52.58
CA ARG A 796 7.83 36.77 -52.19
C ARG A 796 9.08 37.44 -51.61
N ILE A 797 9.81 36.75 -50.75
CA ILE A 797 11.04 37.24 -50.11
C ILE A 797 12.13 37.47 -51.14
N LEU A 798 12.35 36.53 -52.05
CA LEU A 798 13.32 36.69 -53.13
C LEU A 798 12.99 37.87 -54.03
N ASN A 799 11.71 38.08 -54.35
CA ASN A 799 11.29 39.22 -55.16
C ASN A 799 11.55 40.54 -54.44
N LYS A 800 11.24 40.63 -53.14
CA LYS A 800 11.58 41.80 -52.32
C LYS A 800 13.08 42.05 -52.26
N ALA A 801 13.89 41.00 -52.04
CA ALA A 801 15.34 41.10 -51.99
C ALA A 801 15.94 41.57 -53.33
N LYS A 802 15.39 41.11 -54.47
CA LYS A 802 15.80 41.57 -55.81
C LYS A 802 15.45 43.02 -56.09
N GLN A 803 14.45 43.56 -55.41
CA GLN A 803 14.00 44.95 -55.51
C GLN A 803 14.65 45.85 -54.45
N ASP A 804 15.44 45.31 -53.53
CA ASP A 804 16.12 46.09 -52.48
C ASP A 804 17.20 46.98 -53.09
N ASP A 805 17.10 48.29 -52.84
CA ASP A 805 17.99 49.32 -53.37
C ASP A 805 19.47 49.00 -53.16
N ARG A 806 19.83 48.32 -52.07
CA ARG A 806 21.23 47.96 -51.80
C ARG A 806 21.75 46.94 -52.79
N LEU A 807 20.91 45.99 -53.22
CA LEU A 807 21.28 44.98 -54.20
C LEU A 807 21.31 45.57 -55.62
N THR A 808 20.29 46.36 -55.99
CA THR A 808 20.24 47.04 -57.29
C THR A 808 21.41 48.02 -57.46
N ASN A 809 21.74 48.81 -56.44
CA ASN A 809 22.91 49.69 -56.48
C ASN A 809 24.23 48.92 -56.56
N PHE A 810 24.33 47.75 -55.91
CA PHE A 810 25.51 46.88 -56.04
C PHE A 810 25.65 46.34 -57.47
N ILE A 811 24.57 45.84 -58.07
CA ILE A 811 24.56 45.37 -59.47
C ILE A 811 25.01 46.50 -60.40
N GLN A 812 24.43 47.69 -60.25
CA GLN A 812 24.75 48.84 -61.09
C GLN A 812 26.23 49.26 -60.99
N ARG A 813 26.79 49.34 -59.77
CA ARG A 813 28.22 49.65 -59.58
C ARG A 813 29.14 48.59 -60.19
N GLN A 814 28.75 47.32 -60.14
CA GLN A 814 29.52 46.24 -60.75
C GLN A 814 29.47 46.28 -62.28
N GLU A 815 28.31 46.61 -62.85
CA GLU A 815 28.19 46.86 -64.29
C GLU A 815 29.07 48.04 -64.73
N GLU A 816 29.11 49.12 -63.95
CA GLU A 816 30.00 50.26 -64.19
C GLU A 816 31.48 49.86 -64.14
N ILE A 817 31.92 49.09 -63.13
CA ILE A 817 33.29 48.59 -63.01
C ILE A 817 33.66 47.66 -64.17
N ASN A 818 32.77 46.74 -64.54
CA ASN A 818 32.98 45.82 -65.66
C ASN A 818 33.08 46.59 -67.00
N ASN A 819 32.26 47.62 -67.19
CA ASN A 819 32.33 48.48 -68.37
C ASN A 819 33.67 49.23 -68.44
N ILE A 820 34.16 49.76 -67.32
CA ILE A 820 35.48 50.43 -67.25
C ILE A 820 36.62 49.44 -67.53
N GLN A 821 36.58 48.23 -66.97
CA GLN A 821 37.58 47.19 -67.22
C GLN A 821 37.58 46.74 -68.69
N ASN A 822 36.41 46.53 -69.29
CA ASN A 822 36.29 46.16 -70.69
C ASN A 822 36.78 47.27 -71.64
N GLN A 823 36.51 48.54 -71.33
CA GLN A 823 37.09 49.68 -72.07
C GLN A 823 38.61 49.75 -71.94
N THR A 824 39.16 49.44 -70.76
CA THR A 824 40.61 49.40 -70.54
C THR A 824 41.28 48.24 -71.30
N ILE A 825 40.64 47.07 -71.36
CA ILE A 825 41.10 45.90 -72.13
C ILE A 825 41.01 46.18 -73.64
N GLN A 826 39.94 46.80 -74.13
CA GLN A 826 39.81 47.23 -75.53
C GLN A 826 40.90 48.24 -75.90
N ASN A 827 41.16 49.24 -75.05
CA ASN A 827 42.22 50.22 -75.30
C ASN A 827 43.64 49.59 -75.30
N HIS A 828 43.90 48.54 -74.51
CA HIS A 828 45.15 47.79 -74.57
C HIS A 828 45.26 46.78 -75.73
N THR A 829 44.13 46.32 -76.29
CA THR A 829 44.15 45.43 -77.48
C THR A 829 44.30 46.19 -78.80
N TYR A 830 44.10 47.51 -78.81
CA TYR A 830 44.47 48.36 -79.95
C TYR A 830 45.96 48.68 -80.07
N GLU A 831 46.79 48.36 -79.06
CA GLU A 831 48.24 48.56 -79.12
C GLU A 831 49.06 47.31 -79.48
N LYS A 832 48.44 46.12 -79.62
CA LYS A 832 49.18 44.90 -80.00
C LYS A 832 48.37 43.99 -80.92
N SER A 833 48.37 44.32 -82.20
CA SER A 833 48.26 43.32 -83.26
C SER A 833 49.66 42.88 -83.69
N HIS A 834 50.09 41.66 -83.32
CA HIS A 834 50.58 40.61 -84.24
C HIS A 834 50.80 39.27 -83.50
N HIS A 835 49.94 38.30 -83.85
CA HIS A 835 50.12 36.83 -83.84
C HIS A 835 50.34 36.08 -82.51
N TYR A 836 49.30 35.37 -82.03
CA TYR A 836 49.12 33.91 -82.23
C TYR A 836 47.78 33.42 -81.64
N GLN A 837 47.16 32.46 -82.33
CA GLN A 837 45.93 31.76 -81.94
C GLN A 837 46.16 30.88 -80.69
N VAL A 838 45.28 30.94 -79.70
CA VAL A 838 45.07 29.85 -78.73
C VAL A 838 43.58 29.67 -78.46
N THR A 839 43.22 28.39 -78.41
CA THR A 839 41.92 27.76 -78.38
C THR A 839 41.04 28.12 -77.18
N SER A 840 39.73 28.09 -77.46
CA SER A 840 38.62 28.10 -76.51
C SER A 840 38.74 27.00 -75.45
N ASN A 841 38.90 27.38 -74.18
CA ASN A 841 38.47 26.59 -73.04
C ASN A 841 37.51 27.45 -72.20
N ALA A 842 36.27 27.50 -72.64
CA ALA A 842 35.13 27.97 -71.87
C ALA A 842 34.74 26.87 -70.85
N ALA A 843 35.44 26.80 -69.72
CA ALA A 843 34.96 26.09 -68.54
C ALA A 843 35.74 26.52 -67.29
N GLN A 844 35.00 26.96 -66.28
CA GLN A 844 35.41 27.12 -64.87
C GLN A 844 36.31 28.31 -64.50
N ASN A 845 35.86 29.53 -64.78
CA ASN A 845 36.14 30.67 -63.90
C ASN A 845 34.84 31.03 -63.17
N ILE A 846 34.63 30.48 -61.96
CA ILE A 846 33.59 30.96 -61.04
C ILE A 846 34.04 32.34 -60.58
N SER A 847 33.53 33.39 -61.21
CA SER A 847 33.89 34.78 -60.94
C SER A 847 33.66 35.15 -59.47
N PRO A 848 34.58 35.91 -58.82
CA PRO A 848 34.37 36.48 -57.48
C PRO A 848 33.10 37.36 -57.39
N MET A 849 32.62 37.89 -58.52
CA MET A 849 31.36 38.63 -58.65
C MET A 849 30.14 37.82 -58.19
N SER A 850 30.13 36.50 -58.42
CA SER A 850 29.03 35.63 -57.98
C SER A 850 28.98 35.47 -56.46
N LYS A 851 30.14 35.41 -55.80
CA LYS A 851 30.24 35.19 -54.35
C LYS A 851 29.84 36.42 -53.55
N GLU A 852 30.27 37.61 -53.97
CA GLU A 852 29.94 38.86 -53.28
C GLU A 852 28.46 39.26 -53.51
N TYR A 853 27.94 39.04 -54.72
CA TYR A 853 26.51 39.13 -55.00
C TYR A 853 25.70 38.19 -54.10
N GLU A 854 26.08 36.91 -54.03
CA GLU A 854 25.41 35.93 -53.17
C GLU A 854 25.48 36.30 -51.68
N ALA A 855 26.60 36.86 -51.21
CA ALA A 855 26.75 37.31 -49.83
C ALA A 855 25.82 38.49 -49.51
N ASN A 856 25.76 39.51 -50.39
CA ASN A 856 24.86 40.65 -50.23
C ASN A 856 23.40 40.24 -50.31
N LEU A 857 23.05 39.37 -51.26
CA LEU A 857 21.70 38.83 -51.40
C LEU A 857 21.29 38.04 -50.15
N ARG A 858 22.17 37.18 -49.61
CA ARG A 858 21.90 36.43 -48.38
C ARG A 858 21.62 37.35 -47.19
N LYS A 859 22.42 38.40 -46.99
CA LYS A 859 22.23 39.36 -45.90
C LYS A 859 20.89 40.10 -46.00
N ILE A 860 20.53 40.56 -47.20
CA ILE A 860 19.24 41.21 -47.46
C ILE A 860 18.08 40.25 -47.22
N ILE A 861 18.20 39.01 -47.72
CA ILE A 861 17.20 37.97 -47.48
C ILE A 861 17.03 37.74 -45.97
N GLU A 862 18.11 37.60 -45.20
CA GLU A 862 18.04 37.37 -43.75
C GLU A 862 17.29 38.51 -43.02
N GLU A 863 17.52 39.77 -43.41
CA GLU A 863 16.81 40.93 -42.85
C GLU A 863 15.31 40.91 -43.22
N ILE A 864 14.97 40.64 -44.49
CA ILE A 864 13.57 40.55 -44.93
C ILE A 864 12.86 39.36 -44.29
N GLU A 865 13.53 38.21 -44.18
CA GLU A 865 13.03 37.02 -43.49
C GLU A 865 12.69 37.33 -42.03
N PHE A 866 13.54 38.10 -41.34
CA PHE A 866 13.30 38.52 -39.96
C PHE A 866 12.06 39.42 -39.86
N GLN A 867 11.93 40.42 -40.73
CA GLN A 867 10.77 41.32 -40.75
C GLN A 867 9.46 40.58 -41.06
N GLU A 868 9.46 39.72 -42.08
CA GLU A 868 8.28 38.91 -42.45
C GLU A 868 7.90 37.92 -41.34
N ARG A 869 8.88 37.42 -40.58
CA ARG A 869 8.62 36.56 -39.42
C ARG A 869 7.92 37.31 -38.31
N GLN A 870 8.41 38.50 -37.96
CA GLN A 870 7.77 39.35 -36.94
C GLN A 870 6.34 39.72 -37.36
N ALA A 871 6.16 40.20 -38.60
CA ALA A 871 4.83 40.51 -39.11
C ALA A 871 3.87 39.31 -39.09
N TYR A 872 4.38 38.11 -39.37
CA TYR A 872 3.58 36.89 -39.27
C TYR A 872 3.23 36.53 -37.82
N GLU A 873 4.18 36.66 -36.88
CA GLU A 873 3.97 36.41 -35.46
C GLU A 873 3.00 37.41 -34.83
N ASP A 874 3.15 38.70 -35.14
CA ASP A 874 2.27 39.79 -34.70
C ASP A 874 0.82 39.59 -35.20
N TYR A 875 0.65 39.11 -36.44
CA TYR A 875 -0.69 38.82 -36.95
C TYR A 875 -1.33 37.59 -36.27
N HIS A 876 -0.54 36.62 -35.82
CA HIS A 876 -1.01 35.35 -35.24
C HIS A 876 -0.80 35.30 -33.72
N ASP A 877 -1.07 36.42 -33.06
CA ASP A 877 -0.93 36.62 -31.62
C ASP A 877 -2.15 36.12 -30.82
N THR A 878 -2.09 36.34 -29.50
CA THR A 878 -3.16 36.03 -28.54
C THR A 878 -4.42 36.87 -28.77
N GLU A 879 -4.30 38.14 -29.17
CA GLU A 879 -5.45 39.01 -29.43
C GLU A 879 -6.29 38.48 -30.60
N ARG A 880 -5.63 38.10 -31.71
CA ARG A 880 -6.32 37.44 -32.82
C ARG A 880 -6.93 36.12 -32.36
N ALA A 881 -6.21 35.31 -31.59
CA ALA A 881 -6.70 34.03 -31.11
C ALA A 881 -7.97 34.17 -30.25
N LEU A 882 -8.08 35.21 -29.42
CA LEU A 882 -9.30 35.55 -28.69
C LEU A 882 -10.44 35.95 -29.65
N LYS A 883 -10.17 36.82 -30.63
CA LYS A 883 -11.18 37.28 -31.62
C LYS A 883 -11.80 36.13 -32.40
N VAL A 884 -11.03 35.09 -32.73
CA VAL A 884 -11.51 33.90 -33.45
C VAL A 884 -11.94 32.76 -32.52
N ASN A 885 -12.01 32.99 -31.20
CA ASN A 885 -12.37 32.00 -30.18
C ASN A 885 -11.48 30.74 -30.20
N ALA A 886 -10.22 30.88 -30.60
CA ALA A 886 -9.23 29.80 -30.55
C ALA A 886 -8.74 29.53 -29.12
N ILE A 887 -8.67 30.58 -28.28
CA ILE A 887 -8.37 30.49 -26.85
C ILE A 887 -9.50 31.13 -26.04
N ASP A 888 -9.59 30.84 -24.74
CA ASP A 888 -10.62 31.38 -23.85
C ASP A 888 -10.11 32.62 -23.09
N ILE A 889 -8.85 32.60 -22.64
CA ILE A 889 -8.26 33.65 -21.81
C ILE A 889 -6.79 33.88 -22.19
N GLU A 890 -6.38 35.14 -22.15
CA GLU A 890 -4.98 35.55 -22.14
C GLU A 890 -4.58 35.96 -20.72
N CYS A 891 -3.37 35.59 -20.28
CA CYS A 891 -2.85 35.98 -18.97
C CYS A 891 -1.39 36.44 -19.01
N ALA A 892 -1.05 37.41 -18.17
CA ALA A 892 0.33 37.78 -17.91
C ALA A 892 1.11 36.63 -17.23
N PRO A 893 2.42 36.45 -17.52
CA PRO A 893 3.25 35.42 -16.90
C PRO A 893 3.19 35.40 -15.36
N ASN A 894 3.17 36.59 -14.75
CA ASN A 894 3.16 36.75 -13.28
C ASN A 894 1.82 36.34 -12.64
N ASN A 895 0.74 36.26 -13.41
CA ASN A 895 -0.61 35.90 -12.96
C ASN A 895 -1.00 34.47 -13.35
N LEU A 896 -0.07 33.69 -13.93
CA LEU A 896 -0.36 32.38 -14.51
C LEU A 896 -1.00 31.41 -13.49
N TYR A 897 -0.44 31.34 -12.27
CA TYR A 897 -0.91 30.44 -11.23
C TYR A 897 -2.35 30.78 -10.80
N ASP A 898 -2.61 32.03 -10.45
CA ASP A 898 -3.93 32.47 -9.97
C ASP A 898 -4.98 32.35 -11.07
N ALA A 899 -4.65 32.72 -12.30
CA ALA A 899 -5.53 32.57 -13.46
C ALA A 899 -5.89 31.10 -13.70
N PHE A 900 -4.91 30.19 -13.64
CA PHE A 900 -5.15 28.76 -13.78
C PHE A 900 -6.04 28.21 -12.67
N VAL A 901 -5.75 28.52 -11.41
CA VAL A 901 -6.54 28.04 -10.26
C VAL A 901 -8.00 28.48 -10.37
N GLN A 902 -8.24 29.76 -10.67
CA GLN A 902 -9.61 30.29 -10.86
C GLN A 902 -10.34 29.60 -12.01
N MET A 903 -9.66 29.40 -13.13
CA MET A 903 -10.21 28.74 -14.31
C MET A 903 -10.54 27.26 -14.04
N GLN A 904 -9.66 26.57 -13.33
CA GLN A 904 -9.85 25.16 -12.95
C GLN A 904 -11.01 25.00 -11.98
N GLU A 905 -11.08 25.83 -10.93
CA GLU A 905 -12.17 25.81 -9.95
C GLU A 905 -13.53 26.09 -10.61
N LYS A 906 -13.57 27.09 -11.51
CA LYS A 906 -14.77 27.39 -12.29
C LYS A 906 -15.19 26.21 -13.17
N SER A 907 -14.25 25.64 -13.93
CA SER A 907 -14.53 24.53 -14.84
C SER A 907 -14.98 23.28 -14.09
N LEU A 908 -14.40 23.02 -12.92
CA LEU A 908 -14.80 21.91 -12.05
C LEU A 908 -16.21 22.12 -11.50
N LYS A 909 -16.54 23.34 -11.06
CA LYS A 909 -17.89 23.67 -10.58
C LYS A 909 -18.93 23.49 -11.69
N GLU A 910 -18.68 24.01 -12.88
CA GLU A 910 -19.55 23.84 -14.06
C GLU A 910 -19.74 22.36 -14.43
N PHE A 911 -18.68 21.54 -14.35
CA PHE A 911 -18.76 20.11 -14.60
C PHE A 911 -19.61 19.37 -13.56
N ILE A 912 -19.48 19.72 -12.28
CA ILE A 912 -20.28 19.12 -11.20
C ILE A 912 -21.76 19.50 -11.33
N GLU A 913 -22.07 20.77 -11.62
CA GLU A 913 -23.45 21.27 -11.76
C GLU A 913 -24.17 20.67 -12.98
N SER A 914 -23.49 20.58 -14.13
CA SER A 914 -24.01 19.93 -15.34
C SER A 914 -24.21 18.42 -15.17
N SER A 915 -23.43 17.80 -14.27
CA SER A 915 -23.53 16.37 -13.99
C SER A 915 -24.69 16.00 -13.07
N GLN A 916 -25.18 16.94 -12.24
CA GLN A 916 -26.32 16.72 -11.33
C GLN A 916 -27.66 16.87 -12.04
N THR A 917 -27.76 17.83 -12.96
CA THR A 917 -28.97 18.10 -13.77
C THR A 917 -29.34 16.98 -14.76
N PHE A 918 -28.46 16.00 -14.98
CA PHE A 918 -28.71 14.84 -15.85
C PHE A 918 -29.15 13.58 -15.08
N GLU A 919 -28.99 13.55 -13.75
CA GLU A 919 -29.37 12.42 -12.88
C GLU A 919 -30.70 12.62 -12.15
N GLU A 920 -31.17 13.86 -12.01
CA GLU A 920 -32.57 14.21 -11.69
C GLU A 920 -33.46 14.12 -12.94
#